data_AF-A0A6J8CJ66-F1
#
_entry.id   AF-A0A6J8CJ66-F1
#
_cell.length_a   1.000
_cell.length_b   1.000
_cell.length_c   1.000
_cell.angle_alpha   90.00
_cell.angle_beta   90.00
_cell.angle_gamma   90.00
#
_symmetry.space_group_name_H-M   'P 1'
#
loop_
_entity.id
_entity.type
_entity.pdbx_description
1 polymer ?
#
loop_
_entity_poly.entity_id
_entity_poly.type
_entity_poly.pdbx_seq_one_letter_code
_entity_poly.pdbx_strand_id
1 'polypeptide(L)'
;MYICSLCLIMSLWKLTESGVSFHCPVQSHWKHRAETYCGSVDGYFCLFNQNEHYFTEFCRKHQDFEAPGRKLIVAGSSNGTLQGANCDSEFYQPFKFLSSGSSRCVYEKSYCSEEGLVTSRNGTLEKDRSCRCDYTRGYDFIVQPKHRCHCEPSEEDCSCHLKICPSNYILSPDYECLNENEWKPSFYCDSISTVVLPKDPEIPLWTDNSSLESYALAKRKAARVVVLVLFILMFSVPIIILVLPIIEERLYRMKRKRTEVDEKIASQIAIEKSSWKKQIDAFDSEKQELKGKICRLEDNIGKVPYHVLELQEETLLKWSNELTKFVITKAAQSVYKSIQTKKLVAIIGPTGTGKSMCAYHIAFRLKNEYGYTIVPVRQPSDITQYYLPGTNQVFIIDDFIGKYALDEAEAVSWEKEGPFIHKILSNDDQTKVILTCRKSIWHPEICERFRLSDFVCDLHTDELRLTLLEKRTICETYLEKNDAKVINDDIIMMYPFLPSLCSIFTSKDVGTVEHFFTLPVQFIEKEIDSYKMKSPVRYISLAVLAIEQKIPKKSFFDNIRTEELIKNLFGESGSQILPSKRLIISQLEALTDTYVKVDNDCFEFIHETMQTIVLYCIAKTFINSVLKYCRSAVIKNQVELACVKEEETVPVIKITPEHEEAYFTRLARDLSEGQLVDVFEKNQSAFPIFREKFLEFLKNSKTGKNGKRMQTV
;
A
#
# COMPACT_ATOMS: atom_id res chain seq x y z
N MET A 1 -42.78 20.38 -16.57
CA MET A 1 -42.30 21.47 -17.44
C MET A 1 -41.70 22.53 -16.52
N TYR A 2 -40.39 22.79 -16.62
CA TYR A 2 -39.57 23.75 -15.84
C TYR A 2 -39.57 23.66 -14.29
N ILE A 3 -38.39 23.97 -13.73
CA ILE A 3 -38.05 24.09 -12.29
C ILE A 3 -37.81 22.77 -11.52
N CYS A 4 -36.63 22.18 -11.75
CA CYS A 4 -35.77 21.69 -10.65
C CYS A 4 -34.26 21.89 -10.97
N SER A 5 -33.94 22.75 -11.92
CA SER A 5 -32.58 22.95 -12.45
C SER A 5 -31.59 23.52 -11.42
N LEU A 6 -32.09 24.30 -10.46
CA LEU A 6 -31.30 24.99 -9.44
C LEU A 6 -30.64 24.03 -8.44
N CYS A 7 -31.27 22.91 -8.10
CA CYS A 7 -30.69 21.92 -7.18
C CYS A 7 -29.46 21.24 -7.79
N LEU A 8 -29.48 20.91 -9.09
CA LEU A 8 -28.32 20.35 -9.77
C LEU A 8 -27.15 21.34 -9.79
N ILE A 9 -27.44 22.62 -10.04
CA ILE A 9 -26.42 23.68 -10.09
C ILE A 9 -25.71 23.83 -8.74
N MET A 10 -26.44 23.89 -7.62
CA MET A 10 -25.80 24.02 -6.30
C MET A 10 -25.00 22.77 -5.88
N SER A 11 -25.43 21.57 -6.28
CA SER A 11 -24.66 20.34 -6.06
C SER A 11 -23.37 20.29 -6.88
N LEU A 12 -23.37 20.86 -8.10
CA LEU A 12 -22.20 20.88 -8.99
C LEU A 12 -21.23 22.02 -8.65
N TRP A 13 -21.71 23.17 -8.19
CA TRP A 13 -20.86 24.35 -7.93
C TRP A 13 -19.75 24.05 -6.92
N LYS A 14 -20.03 23.21 -5.91
CA LYS A 14 -19.07 22.79 -4.88
C LYS A 14 -18.09 21.69 -5.32
N LEU A 15 -18.11 21.31 -6.61
CA LEU A 15 -17.19 20.36 -7.25
C LEU A 15 -16.36 21.00 -8.38
N THR A 16 -16.49 22.31 -8.64
CA THR A 16 -15.91 22.95 -9.85
C THR A 16 -15.11 24.24 -9.60
N GLU A 17 -14.58 24.48 -8.40
CA GLU A 17 -13.60 25.57 -8.19
C GLU A 17 -12.21 25.25 -8.80
N SER A 18 -11.97 24.00 -9.21
CA SER A 18 -10.64 23.49 -9.60
C SER A 18 -10.54 22.84 -11.00
N GLY A 19 -11.34 23.30 -11.97
CA GLY A 19 -11.04 23.13 -13.41
C GLY A 19 -11.78 22.01 -14.16
N VAL A 20 -11.40 21.82 -15.42
CA VAL A 20 -12.16 21.04 -16.42
C VAL A 20 -12.00 19.54 -16.21
N SER A 21 -13.11 18.83 -15.97
CA SER A 21 -13.17 17.36 -16.06
C SER A 21 -13.17 16.90 -17.51
N PHE A 22 -12.40 15.85 -17.82
CA PHE A 22 -12.47 15.13 -19.10
C PHE A 22 -13.44 13.93 -19.08
N HIS A 23 -13.84 13.47 -17.89
CA HIS A 23 -14.83 12.42 -17.73
C HIS A 23 -16.23 12.97 -17.50
N CYS A 24 -17.21 12.34 -18.13
CA CYS A 24 -18.62 12.58 -17.88
C CYS A 24 -19.01 12.15 -16.46
N PRO A 25 -20.02 12.78 -15.84
CA PRO A 25 -20.47 12.42 -14.50
C PRO A 25 -20.80 10.92 -14.39
N VAL A 26 -20.38 10.26 -13.30
CA VAL A 26 -20.63 8.82 -13.09
C VAL A 26 -22.09 8.60 -12.69
N GLN A 27 -22.98 8.61 -13.69
CA GLN A 27 -24.40 8.27 -13.56
C GLN A 27 -24.79 7.29 -14.68
N SER A 28 -25.75 6.41 -14.39
CA SER A 28 -26.14 5.29 -15.27
C SER A 28 -26.49 5.68 -16.70
N HIS A 29 -27.05 6.88 -16.91
CA HIS A 29 -27.42 7.36 -18.25
C HIS A 29 -26.22 7.70 -19.14
N TRP A 30 -25.06 8.07 -18.57
CA TRP A 30 -23.85 8.36 -19.34
C TRP A 30 -23.19 7.10 -19.90
N LYS A 31 -23.24 5.97 -19.17
CA LYS A 31 -22.77 4.67 -19.69
C LYS A 31 -23.57 4.27 -20.95
N HIS A 32 -24.89 4.38 -20.90
CA HIS A 32 -25.74 4.07 -22.05
C HIS A 32 -25.53 5.05 -23.22
N ARG A 33 -25.27 6.35 -22.96
CA ARG A 33 -24.83 7.28 -24.01
C ARG A 33 -23.50 6.85 -24.63
N ALA A 34 -22.49 6.49 -23.83
CA ALA A 34 -21.18 6.08 -24.32
C ALA A 34 -21.26 4.85 -25.25
N GLU A 35 -22.01 3.83 -24.82
CA GLU A 35 -22.29 2.62 -25.61
C GLU A 35 -23.06 2.95 -26.91
N THR A 36 -24.03 3.87 -26.86
CA THR A 36 -24.85 4.27 -28.02
C THR A 36 -24.10 5.17 -29.01
N TYR A 37 -23.24 6.07 -28.51
CA TYR A 37 -22.58 7.12 -29.30
C TYR A 37 -21.21 6.67 -29.84
N CYS A 38 -20.45 5.89 -29.05
CA CYS A 38 -19.10 5.44 -29.41
C CYS A 38 -18.92 3.91 -29.51
N GLY A 39 -19.91 3.10 -29.12
CA GLY A 39 -19.81 1.63 -29.11
C GLY A 39 -18.90 1.06 -28.01
N SER A 40 -18.35 1.90 -27.13
CA SER A 40 -17.50 1.54 -26.00
C SER A 40 -17.57 2.67 -24.96
N VAL A 41 -17.51 2.30 -23.68
CA VAL A 41 -17.45 3.26 -22.56
C VAL A 41 -16.10 3.97 -22.51
N ASP A 42 -15.04 3.26 -22.90
CA ASP A 42 -13.62 3.63 -22.78
C ASP A 42 -13.19 4.65 -23.86
N GLY A 43 -14.02 4.83 -24.91
CA GLY A 43 -13.78 5.77 -26.00
C GLY A 43 -14.66 7.03 -25.98
N TYR A 44 -15.50 7.23 -24.96
CA TYR A 44 -16.45 8.34 -24.85
C TYR A 44 -15.97 9.40 -23.86
N PHE A 45 -15.81 10.62 -24.34
CA PHE A 45 -15.35 11.77 -23.58
C PHE A 45 -16.38 12.89 -23.66
N CYS A 46 -16.49 13.70 -22.60
CA CYS A 46 -17.25 14.93 -22.68
C CYS A 46 -16.64 16.06 -21.85
N LEU A 47 -16.63 17.25 -22.46
CA LEU A 47 -16.06 18.48 -21.91
C LEU A 47 -17.16 19.41 -21.43
N PHE A 48 -17.14 19.81 -20.16
CA PHE A 48 -18.07 20.83 -19.67
C PHE A 48 -17.65 22.23 -20.13
N ASN A 49 -18.45 22.85 -21.00
CA ASN A 49 -18.28 24.22 -21.43
C ASN A 49 -18.86 25.16 -20.35
N GLN A 50 -17.97 25.78 -19.57
CA GLN A 50 -18.37 26.65 -18.45
C GLN A 50 -19.16 27.89 -18.90
N ASN A 51 -18.91 28.42 -20.10
CA ASN A 51 -19.54 29.63 -20.62
C ASN A 51 -20.97 29.38 -21.12
N GLU A 52 -21.23 28.19 -21.67
CA GLU A 52 -22.48 27.86 -22.34
C GLU A 52 -23.29 26.76 -21.61
N HIS A 53 -22.78 26.27 -20.47
CA HIS A 53 -23.40 25.33 -19.55
C HIS A 53 -23.86 23.97 -20.15
N TYR A 54 -23.23 23.52 -21.23
CA TYR A 54 -23.46 22.18 -21.82
C TYR A 54 -22.18 21.34 -21.87
N PHE A 55 -22.34 20.05 -22.13
CA PHE A 55 -21.23 19.11 -22.37
C PHE A 55 -21.01 18.90 -23.87
N THR A 56 -19.79 19.13 -24.35
CA THR A 56 -19.38 18.73 -25.71
C THR A 56 -18.96 17.27 -25.67
N GLU A 57 -19.78 16.38 -26.25
CA GLU A 57 -19.56 14.92 -26.31
C GLU A 57 -18.78 14.53 -27.58
N PHE A 58 -17.81 13.61 -27.47
CA PHE A 58 -17.03 13.13 -28.61
C PHE A 58 -16.44 11.73 -28.40
N CYS A 59 -16.21 11.01 -29.51
CA CYS A 59 -15.67 9.66 -29.53
C CYS A 59 -14.21 9.66 -30.02
N ARG A 60 -13.33 8.92 -29.35
CA ARG A 60 -11.96 8.66 -29.83
C ARG A 60 -11.47 7.29 -29.36
N LYS A 61 -10.73 6.58 -30.21
CA LYS A 61 -9.95 5.42 -29.75
C LYS A 61 -8.80 5.93 -28.87
N HIS A 62 -8.39 5.12 -27.89
CA HIS A 62 -7.21 5.40 -27.06
C HIS A 62 -6.01 5.83 -27.93
N GLN A 63 -5.40 6.95 -27.56
CA GLN A 63 -4.10 7.39 -28.07
C GLN A 63 -3.32 7.88 -26.87
N ASP A 64 -2.22 7.19 -26.58
CA ASP A 64 -1.43 7.42 -25.39
C ASP A 64 -0.58 8.68 -25.57
N PHE A 65 -0.84 9.70 -24.77
CA PHE A 65 -0.11 10.97 -24.81
C PHE A 65 1.00 10.95 -23.77
N GLU A 66 2.13 10.36 -24.15
CA GLU A 66 3.26 10.19 -23.22
C GLU A 66 4.16 11.43 -23.14
N ALA A 67 3.97 12.25 -22.11
CA ALA A 67 4.97 13.23 -21.66
C ALA A 67 4.77 13.59 -20.17
N PRO A 68 5.77 13.35 -19.29
CA PRO A 68 5.82 13.98 -17.97
C PRO A 68 5.80 15.51 -18.07
N GLY A 69 5.41 16.19 -17.00
CA GLY A 69 5.35 17.66 -16.95
C GLY A 69 4.40 18.32 -17.96
N ARG A 70 3.40 17.58 -18.46
CA ARG A 70 2.39 18.06 -19.40
C ARG A 70 0.98 17.72 -18.95
N LYS A 71 0.04 18.60 -19.29
CA LYS A 71 -1.41 18.50 -19.05
C LYS A 71 -2.17 18.46 -20.37
N LEU A 72 -3.31 17.77 -20.41
CA LEU A 72 -4.14 17.72 -21.63
C LEU A 72 -4.95 19.01 -21.81
N ILE A 73 -4.85 19.60 -22.99
CA ILE A 73 -5.68 20.72 -23.47
C ILE A 73 -6.41 20.34 -24.76
N VAL A 74 -7.43 21.12 -25.10
CA VAL A 74 -8.29 20.89 -26.27
C VAL A 74 -8.02 21.96 -27.31
N ALA A 75 -7.47 21.59 -28.47
CA ALA A 75 -7.21 22.49 -29.57
C ALA A 75 -8.28 22.35 -30.67
N GLY A 76 -8.86 23.48 -31.09
CA GLY A 76 -9.82 23.55 -32.20
C GLY A 76 -11.29 23.40 -31.76
N SER A 77 -12.10 24.40 -32.12
CA SER A 77 -13.48 24.60 -31.64
C SER A 77 -14.56 23.70 -32.26
N SER A 78 -14.21 22.77 -33.15
CA SER A 78 -15.18 21.94 -33.89
C SER A 78 -14.88 20.44 -33.95
N ASN A 79 -13.68 19.98 -33.56
CA ASN A 79 -13.30 18.56 -33.61
C ASN A 79 -12.46 18.08 -32.40
N GLY A 80 -12.30 18.90 -31.35
CA GLY A 80 -11.83 18.43 -30.04
C GLY A 80 -10.43 17.79 -30.00
N THR A 81 -9.48 18.28 -30.79
CA THR A 81 -8.13 17.70 -30.86
C THR A 81 -7.36 17.89 -29.56
N LEU A 82 -7.33 16.84 -28.72
CA LEU A 82 -6.47 16.78 -27.54
C LEU A 82 -5.00 16.97 -27.92
N GLN A 83 -4.30 17.84 -27.18
CA GLN A 83 -2.87 18.13 -27.27
C GLN A 83 -2.29 18.29 -25.86
N GLY A 84 -1.02 17.97 -25.66
CA GLY A 84 -0.34 18.26 -24.39
C GLY A 84 0.18 19.69 -24.33
N ALA A 85 -0.35 20.49 -23.41
CA ALA A 85 0.29 21.71 -22.95
C ALA A 85 1.29 21.38 -21.84
N ASN A 86 2.24 22.28 -21.63
CA ASN A 86 3.17 22.24 -20.51
C ASN A 86 2.43 22.52 -19.18
N CYS A 87 2.91 21.98 -18.05
CA CYS A 87 2.43 22.42 -16.72
C CYS A 87 2.65 23.93 -16.53
N ASP A 88 1.83 24.54 -15.67
CA ASP A 88 2.05 25.91 -15.21
C ASP A 88 3.26 25.93 -14.26
N SER A 89 3.98 27.05 -14.15
CA SER A 89 5.30 27.10 -13.49
C SER A 89 5.32 26.70 -12.01
N GLU A 90 4.17 26.78 -11.34
CA GLU A 90 3.97 26.46 -9.91
C GLU A 90 3.58 24.99 -9.67
N PHE A 91 3.34 24.20 -10.73
CA PHE A 91 2.87 22.82 -10.65
C PHE A 91 3.75 21.86 -11.45
N TYR A 92 3.73 20.57 -11.12
CA TYR A 92 4.45 19.52 -11.84
C TYR A 92 3.66 18.21 -11.94
N GLN A 93 4.11 17.35 -12.85
CA GLN A 93 3.55 16.02 -13.04
C GLN A 93 4.66 14.97 -13.27
N PRO A 94 5.00 14.16 -12.26
CA PRO A 94 6.12 13.20 -12.34
C PRO A 94 5.75 11.87 -13.00
N PHE A 95 4.47 11.61 -13.27
CA PHE A 95 3.98 10.36 -13.88
C PHE A 95 3.23 10.60 -15.20
N LYS A 96 3.25 9.60 -16.10
CA LYS A 96 2.51 9.64 -17.37
C LYS A 96 1.00 9.66 -17.14
N PHE A 97 0.27 10.43 -17.94
CA PHE A 97 -1.20 10.35 -18.02
C PHE A 97 -1.65 9.51 -19.21
N LEU A 98 -2.77 8.81 -19.04
CA LEU A 98 -3.58 8.27 -20.14
C LEU A 98 -4.58 9.34 -20.63
N SER A 99 -5.35 9.05 -21.69
CA SER A 99 -6.42 9.95 -22.18
C SER A 99 -7.55 10.23 -21.17
N SER A 100 -7.62 9.47 -20.08
CA SER A 100 -8.45 9.67 -18.89
C SER A 100 -7.87 10.66 -17.86
N GLY A 101 -6.70 11.24 -18.14
CA GLY A 101 -5.95 12.11 -17.23
C GLY A 101 -6.57 13.47 -16.94
N SER A 102 -6.00 14.15 -15.95
CA SER A 102 -6.43 15.48 -15.51
C SER A 102 -6.08 16.59 -16.53
N SER A 103 -6.90 17.64 -16.59
CA SER A 103 -6.57 18.90 -17.29
C SER A 103 -5.56 19.77 -16.52
N ARG A 104 -5.17 19.35 -15.32
CA ARG A 104 -4.22 20.02 -14.42
C ARG A 104 -3.12 19.06 -13.97
N CYS A 105 -1.91 19.59 -13.84
CA CYS A 105 -0.82 18.89 -13.16
C CYS A 105 -1.14 18.82 -11.65
N VAL A 106 -0.90 17.67 -11.03
CA VAL A 106 -1.50 17.28 -9.74
C VAL A 106 -0.74 17.82 -8.53
N TYR A 107 0.56 18.05 -8.66
CA TYR A 107 1.42 18.45 -7.55
C TYR A 107 1.78 19.93 -7.65
N GLU A 108 1.52 20.68 -6.59
CA GLU A 108 2.06 22.02 -6.38
C GLU A 108 3.55 21.92 -5.99
N LYS A 109 4.37 22.86 -6.46
CA LYS A 109 5.82 22.86 -6.20
C LYS A 109 6.16 23.56 -4.89
N SER A 110 6.91 22.88 -4.03
CA SER A 110 7.47 23.36 -2.77
C SER A 110 8.16 24.73 -2.92
N TYR A 111 8.19 25.53 -1.85
CA TYR A 111 8.76 26.87 -1.85
C TYR A 111 10.12 26.90 -1.13
N CYS A 112 11.15 27.43 -1.78
CA CYS A 112 12.41 27.78 -1.13
C CYS A 112 12.20 29.06 -0.31
N SER A 113 11.81 28.95 0.96
CA SER A 113 11.34 30.08 1.78
C SER A 113 12.11 30.31 3.09
N GLU A 114 13.05 29.44 3.46
CA GLU A 114 13.85 29.58 4.69
C GLU A 114 14.98 30.61 4.53
N GLU A 115 15.52 31.11 5.64
CA GLU A 115 16.61 32.09 5.59
C GLU A 115 17.89 31.46 5.00
N GLY A 116 18.43 32.10 3.96
CA GLY A 116 19.58 31.62 3.22
C GLY A 116 19.25 30.70 2.04
N LEU A 117 17.99 30.28 1.84
CA LEU A 117 17.59 29.51 0.66
C LEU A 117 17.35 30.40 -0.57
N VAL A 118 17.75 29.90 -1.74
CA VAL A 118 17.42 30.43 -3.07
C VAL A 118 17.00 29.31 -4.02
N THR A 119 16.26 29.64 -5.07
CA THR A 119 15.81 28.65 -6.06
C THR A 119 16.96 28.18 -6.96
N SER A 120 17.12 26.86 -7.09
CA SER A 120 17.97 26.27 -8.13
C SER A 120 17.18 26.19 -9.43
N ARG A 121 17.82 26.44 -10.59
CA ARG A 121 17.10 26.61 -11.86
C ARG A 121 16.64 25.32 -12.53
N ASN A 122 16.90 24.16 -11.95
CA ASN A 122 16.54 22.85 -12.50
C ASN A 122 15.12 22.39 -12.13
N GLY A 123 14.25 23.29 -11.67
CA GLY A 123 12.82 23.01 -11.43
C GLY A 123 12.03 22.75 -12.72
N THR A 124 12.31 21.63 -13.39
CA THR A 124 11.62 21.16 -14.61
C THR A 124 10.11 21.09 -14.38
N LEU A 125 9.33 21.01 -15.46
CA LEU A 125 7.87 20.81 -15.32
C LEU A 125 7.50 19.39 -14.82
N GLU A 126 8.49 18.50 -14.75
CA GLU A 126 8.35 17.07 -14.44
C GLU A 126 8.61 16.76 -12.96
N LYS A 127 9.26 17.67 -12.21
CA LYS A 127 9.71 17.50 -10.82
C LYS A 127 9.38 18.69 -9.92
N ASP A 128 9.63 18.54 -8.62
CA ASP A 128 9.49 19.61 -7.63
C ASP A 128 10.54 20.72 -7.83
N ARG A 129 10.45 21.80 -7.06
CA ARG A 129 11.36 22.94 -7.09
C ARG A 129 12.62 22.65 -6.28
N SER A 130 13.72 22.35 -6.97
CA SER A 130 15.03 22.23 -6.33
C SER A 130 15.47 23.56 -5.68
N CYS A 131 15.94 23.51 -4.43
CA CYS A 131 16.40 24.66 -3.65
C CYS A 131 17.90 24.54 -3.33
N ARG A 132 18.58 25.65 -3.09
CA ARG A 132 20.00 25.65 -2.66
C ARG A 132 20.30 26.77 -1.67
N CYS A 133 21.29 26.57 -0.80
CA CYS A 133 21.77 27.63 0.09
C CYS A 133 22.56 28.70 -0.69
N ASP A 134 22.38 29.97 -0.32
CA ASP A 134 23.02 31.12 -0.95
C ASP A 134 24.48 31.28 -0.49
N TYR A 135 25.37 30.51 -1.13
CA TYR A 135 26.81 30.59 -0.90
C TYR A 135 27.37 32.00 -1.11
N THR A 136 26.74 32.85 -1.95
CA THR A 136 27.19 34.23 -2.18
C THR A 136 26.98 35.13 -0.96
N ARG A 137 26.05 34.73 -0.08
CA ARG A 137 25.81 35.34 1.24
C ARG A 137 26.42 34.51 2.38
N GLY A 138 27.24 33.50 2.07
CA GLY A 138 27.91 32.64 3.04
C GLY A 138 27.06 31.50 3.61
N TYR A 139 25.93 31.14 3.01
CA TYR A 139 25.09 30.03 3.49
C TYR A 139 25.53 28.68 2.92
N ASP A 140 25.52 27.64 3.77
CA ASP A 140 25.73 26.23 3.46
C ASP A 140 24.61 25.38 4.07
N PHE A 141 24.39 24.19 3.54
CA PHE A 141 23.39 23.25 4.06
C PHE A 141 23.76 22.75 5.46
N ILE A 142 22.76 22.59 6.34
CA ILE A 142 22.93 21.95 7.66
C ILE A 142 23.18 20.44 7.48
N VAL A 143 22.44 19.80 6.56
CA VAL A 143 22.63 18.41 6.13
C VAL A 143 22.91 18.44 4.63
N GLN A 144 24.05 17.89 4.19
CA GLN A 144 24.40 17.88 2.77
C GLN A 144 23.41 17.01 1.98
N PRO A 145 22.70 17.57 0.98
CA PRO A 145 21.66 16.85 0.23
C PRO A 145 22.21 15.80 -0.73
N LYS A 146 21.36 14.89 -1.23
CA LYS A 146 21.76 13.81 -2.17
C LYS A 146 22.38 14.37 -3.45
N HIS A 147 21.93 15.55 -3.91
CA HIS A 147 22.55 16.29 -5.00
C HIS A 147 23.39 17.44 -4.44
N ARG A 148 24.73 17.34 -4.51
CA ARG A 148 25.71 18.26 -3.89
C ARG A 148 25.39 19.76 -3.93
N CYS A 149 24.73 20.23 -5.00
CA CYS A 149 24.44 21.65 -5.24
C CYS A 149 22.99 22.07 -4.90
N HIS A 150 22.07 21.16 -4.56
CA HIS A 150 20.65 21.44 -4.35
C HIS A 150 19.87 20.28 -3.68
N CYS A 151 18.83 20.60 -2.92
CA CYS A 151 17.85 19.67 -2.35
C CYS A 151 16.50 19.75 -3.12
N GLU A 152 15.62 18.74 -3.01
CA GLU A 152 14.19 18.85 -3.37
C GLU A 152 13.38 18.86 -2.05
N PRO A 153 12.68 19.96 -1.66
CA PRO A 153 12.12 20.10 -0.30
C PRO A 153 10.98 19.13 0.06
N SER A 154 10.38 18.48 -0.93
CA SER A 154 9.41 17.40 -0.71
C SER A 154 10.06 16.04 -0.39
N GLU A 155 11.36 15.90 -0.62
CA GLU A 155 12.13 14.66 -0.39
C GLU A 155 13.21 14.79 0.70
N GLU A 156 13.75 15.99 0.94
CA GLU A 156 14.95 16.22 1.77
C GLU A 156 14.84 17.49 2.63
N ASP A 157 15.53 17.46 3.77
CA ASP A 157 15.75 18.65 4.61
C ASP A 157 16.64 19.65 3.84
N CYS A 158 16.14 20.87 3.67
CA CYS A 158 16.77 21.93 2.89
C CYS A 158 17.41 23.03 3.75
N SER A 159 17.39 22.94 5.09
CA SER A 159 17.76 24.07 5.94
C SER A 159 19.22 24.50 5.80
N CYS A 160 19.42 25.82 5.82
CA CYS A 160 20.73 26.47 5.67
C CYS A 160 21.27 27.03 7.00
N HIS A 161 22.59 27.17 7.08
CA HIS A 161 23.29 27.90 8.15
C HIS A 161 24.37 28.80 7.57
N LEU A 162 24.74 29.85 8.32
CA LEU A 162 25.81 30.76 7.91
C LEU A 162 27.19 30.14 8.21
N LYS A 163 27.98 29.91 7.16
CA LYS A 163 29.31 29.30 7.19
C LYS A 163 30.40 30.36 7.02
N ILE A 164 31.20 30.55 8.06
CA ILE A 164 32.27 31.55 8.09
C ILE A 164 33.57 30.92 7.55
N CYS A 165 33.97 31.31 6.35
CA CYS A 165 35.29 30.94 5.80
C CYS A 165 36.43 31.73 6.48
N PRO A 166 37.68 31.19 6.48
CA PRO A 166 38.84 31.92 6.97
C PRO A 166 39.12 33.21 6.18
N SER A 167 39.87 34.15 6.75
CA SER A 167 40.27 35.39 6.08
C SER A 167 40.97 35.11 4.73
N ASN A 168 40.56 35.81 3.68
CA ASN A 168 40.99 35.64 2.28
C ASN A 168 40.47 34.35 1.58
N TYR A 169 39.44 33.70 2.14
CA TYR A 169 38.72 32.60 1.50
C TYR A 169 37.25 32.97 1.26
N ILE A 170 36.73 32.56 0.11
CA ILE A 170 35.33 32.73 -0.30
C ILE A 170 34.63 31.36 -0.38
N LEU A 171 33.32 31.33 -0.12
CA LEU A 171 32.52 30.11 -0.21
C LEU A 171 32.16 29.83 -1.68
N SER A 172 32.53 28.65 -2.18
CA SER A 172 32.30 28.24 -3.56
C SER A 172 30.84 27.76 -3.79
N PRO A 173 30.41 27.59 -5.07
CA PRO A 173 29.12 26.97 -5.38
C PRO A 173 28.99 25.52 -4.88
N ASP A 174 30.12 24.82 -4.69
CA ASP A 174 30.23 23.48 -4.11
C ASP A 174 30.30 23.50 -2.56
N TYR A 175 30.06 24.67 -1.95
CA TYR A 175 30.13 24.94 -0.51
C TYR A 175 31.51 24.70 0.14
N GLU A 176 32.59 24.76 -0.65
CA GLU A 176 33.97 24.71 -0.18
C GLU A 176 34.53 26.12 0.05
N CYS A 177 35.28 26.35 1.14
CA CYS A 177 36.00 27.60 1.33
C CYS A 177 37.29 27.57 0.50
N LEU A 178 37.35 28.36 -0.58
CA LEU A 178 38.49 28.43 -1.50
C LEU A 178 39.20 29.78 -1.40
N ASN A 179 40.52 29.79 -1.57
CA ASN A 179 41.32 31.02 -1.54
C ASN A 179 40.90 31.94 -2.70
N GLU A 180 40.69 33.23 -2.43
CA GLU A 180 40.23 34.22 -3.42
C GLU A 180 41.16 34.29 -4.66
N ASN A 181 42.45 33.97 -4.49
CA ASN A 181 43.45 33.96 -5.57
C ASN A 181 43.50 32.63 -6.36
N GLU A 182 42.94 31.56 -5.82
CA GLU A 182 42.89 30.23 -6.45
C GLU A 182 41.53 29.94 -7.09
N TRP A 183 40.49 30.68 -6.70
CA TRP A 183 39.15 30.54 -7.27
C TRP A 183 39.13 30.86 -8.76
N LYS A 184 39.01 29.80 -9.57
CA LYS A 184 38.64 29.88 -10.97
C LYS A 184 37.15 29.54 -11.08
N PRO A 185 36.37 30.23 -11.94
CA PRO A 185 34.96 29.93 -12.16
C PRO A 185 34.77 28.66 -13.02
N SER A 186 35.24 27.51 -12.53
CA SER A 186 34.86 26.18 -13.03
C SER A 186 33.56 25.77 -12.35
N PHE A 187 32.43 26.23 -12.89
CA PHE A 187 31.09 25.92 -12.37
C PHE A 187 30.79 24.42 -12.52
N TYR A 188 30.79 23.67 -11.40
CA TYR A 188 30.19 22.34 -11.32
C TYR A 188 28.71 22.38 -10.92
N CYS A 189 28.29 23.46 -10.24
CA CYS A 189 26.89 23.77 -9.97
C CYS A 189 26.40 24.83 -10.98
N ASP A 190 25.49 24.45 -11.90
CA ASP A 190 24.97 25.35 -12.94
C ASP A 190 24.37 26.65 -12.37
N SER A 191 24.67 27.79 -13.02
CA SER A 191 23.95 29.04 -12.74
C SER A 191 23.86 30.04 -13.89
N ILE A 192 22.64 30.16 -14.41
CA ILE A 192 21.93 31.43 -14.64
C ILE A 192 22.40 32.35 -15.78
N SER A 193 21.54 32.44 -16.81
CA SER A 193 21.24 33.71 -17.48
C SER A 193 19.77 33.74 -17.95
N THR A 194 19.26 34.93 -18.24
CA THR A 194 17.98 35.16 -18.97
C THR A 194 18.31 35.92 -20.24
N VAL A 195 17.55 35.72 -21.33
CA VAL A 195 17.34 36.61 -22.53
C VAL A 195 17.31 35.83 -23.86
N VAL A 196 16.16 35.92 -24.56
CA VAL A 196 15.92 36.11 -26.01
C VAL A 196 16.62 35.23 -27.08
N LEU A 197 15.82 34.69 -28.01
CA LEU A 197 16.18 34.10 -29.33
C LEU A 197 16.91 35.14 -30.23
N PRO A 198 17.79 34.79 -31.22
CA PRO A 198 17.68 33.58 -32.06
C PRO A 198 19.01 33.01 -32.67
N LYS A 199 18.86 32.10 -33.65
CA LYS A 199 19.73 31.85 -34.84
C LYS A 199 21.01 31.00 -34.76
N ASP A 200 21.05 30.04 -35.69
CA ASP A 200 22.21 29.39 -36.34
C ASP A 200 23.05 30.41 -37.18
N PRO A 201 24.23 30.07 -37.78
CA PRO A 201 24.76 28.72 -38.02
C PRO A 201 26.30 28.52 -37.92
N GLU A 202 26.73 27.38 -38.48
CA GLU A 202 27.99 27.09 -39.20
C GLU A 202 29.14 26.32 -38.54
N ILE A 203 29.87 25.61 -39.42
CA ILE A 203 30.77 24.48 -39.14
C ILE A 203 32.10 24.73 -39.89
N PRO A 204 33.26 24.49 -39.26
CA PRO A 204 34.50 24.23 -39.96
C PRO A 204 34.84 22.72 -40.00
N LEU A 205 35.09 22.19 -41.20
CA LEU A 205 36.07 21.11 -41.37
C LEU A 205 37.47 21.64 -41.04
N TRP A 206 38.46 20.76 -40.86
CA TRP A 206 39.64 20.68 -41.76
C TRP A 206 40.44 19.40 -41.47
N THR A 207 41.31 19.03 -42.41
CA THR A 207 42.13 17.81 -42.44
C THR A 207 43.50 18.00 -41.81
N ASP A 208 44.24 16.92 -41.52
CA ASP A 208 45.69 16.96 -41.77
C ASP A 208 46.31 15.59 -42.14
N ASN A 209 47.58 15.60 -42.59
CA ASN A 209 48.25 14.52 -43.32
C ASN A 209 49.79 14.52 -43.08
N SER A 210 50.55 13.64 -43.78
CA SER A 210 52.04 13.62 -43.86
C SER A 210 52.80 13.06 -42.62
N SER A 211 54.07 12.64 -42.67
CA SER A 211 54.95 12.11 -43.76
C SER A 211 56.19 11.40 -43.15
N LEU A 212 57.11 10.85 -43.99
CA LEU A 212 58.23 9.99 -43.58
C LEU A 212 59.47 10.14 -44.50
N GLU A 213 60.68 10.17 -43.91
CA GLU A 213 62.02 10.25 -44.53
C GLU A 213 63.07 9.94 -43.42
N SER A 214 64.33 9.50 -43.61
CA SER A 214 65.11 9.08 -44.80
C SER A 214 66.02 7.87 -44.38
N TYR A 215 67.29 7.59 -44.72
CA TYR A 215 68.39 8.22 -45.49
C TYR A 215 69.35 7.14 -46.07
N ALA A 216 70.31 7.56 -46.91
CA ALA A 216 71.41 6.74 -47.46
C ALA A 216 72.78 7.11 -46.78
N LEU A 217 74.02 6.78 -47.21
CA LEU A 217 74.62 6.34 -48.48
C LEU A 217 76.12 5.94 -48.24
N ALA A 218 76.70 4.95 -48.95
CA ALA A 218 78.17 4.84 -49.18
C ALA A 218 78.55 3.83 -50.29
N LYS A 219 79.73 3.96 -50.95
CA LYS A 219 80.08 3.19 -52.18
C LYS A 219 81.59 3.07 -52.52
N ARG A 220 82.07 1.83 -52.72
CA ARG A 220 83.28 1.36 -53.48
C ARG A 220 84.69 1.92 -53.17
N LYS A 221 85.63 1.02 -52.86
CA LYS A 221 86.97 0.74 -53.50
C LYS A 221 87.75 -0.21 -52.56
N ALA A 222 88.28 -1.38 -52.92
CA ALA A 222 88.95 -1.91 -54.12
C ALA A 222 90.43 -1.49 -54.29
N ALA A 223 91.30 -2.50 -54.54
CA ALA A 223 92.71 -2.41 -54.93
C ALA A 223 93.73 -1.78 -53.93
N ARG A 224 94.09 -2.53 -52.87
CA ARG A 224 95.44 -2.44 -52.23
C ARG A 224 95.90 -3.65 -51.40
N VAL A 225 95.06 -4.68 -51.22
CA VAL A 225 95.33 -5.82 -50.29
C VAL A 225 95.97 -7.04 -50.98
N VAL A 226 96.02 -7.08 -52.31
CA VAL A 226 96.41 -8.27 -53.12
C VAL A 226 97.78 -8.84 -52.75
N VAL A 227 98.77 -7.99 -52.42
CA VAL A 227 100.12 -8.43 -52.04
C VAL A 227 100.15 -9.10 -50.65
N LEU A 228 99.28 -8.67 -49.72
CA LEU A 228 99.18 -9.27 -48.38
C LEU A 228 98.48 -10.65 -48.44
N VAL A 229 97.48 -10.79 -49.32
CA VAL A 229 96.72 -12.05 -49.50
C VAL A 229 97.62 -13.19 -49.94
N LEU A 230 98.55 -12.96 -50.87
CA LEU A 230 99.44 -14.01 -51.37
C LEU A 230 100.37 -14.57 -50.28
N PHE A 231 100.85 -13.73 -49.35
CA PHE A 231 101.69 -14.17 -48.23
C PHE A 231 100.89 -14.97 -47.19
N ILE A 232 99.63 -14.57 -46.93
CA ILE A 232 98.72 -15.29 -46.03
C ILE A 232 98.29 -16.64 -46.64
N LEU A 233 98.06 -16.71 -47.95
CA LEU A 233 97.63 -17.95 -48.61
C LEU A 233 98.66 -19.09 -48.47
N MET A 234 99.96 -18.83 -48.63
CA MET A 234 100.97 -19.90 -48.57
C MET A 234 101.05 -20.61 -47.20
N PHE A 235 100.78 -19.90 -46.12
CA PHE A 235 100.81 -20.46 -44.76
C PHE A 235 99.42 -20.86 -44.22
N SER A 236 98.33 -20.25 -44.70
CA SER A 236 96.98 -20.59 -44.21
C SER A 236 96.37 -21.81 -44.90
N VAL A 237 96.63 -22.04 -46.19
CA VAL A 237 95.98 -23.13 -46.97
C VAL A 237 96.17 -24.53 -46.35
N PRO A 238 97.36 -24.97 -45.89
CA PRO A 238 97.51 -26.29 -45.27
C PRO A 238 96.71 -26.44 -43.97
N ILE A 239 96.65 -25.38 -43.15
CA ILE A 239 95.90 -25.34 -41.90
C ILE A 239 94.39 -25.35 -42.19
N ILE A 240 93.95 -24.57 -43.18
CA ILE A 240 92.56 -24.50 -43.62
C ILE A 240 92.09 -25.87 -44.14
N ILE A 241 92.90 -26.59 -44.92
CA ILE A 241 92.55 -27.94 -45.43
C ILE A 241 92.41 -28.95 -44.30
N LEU A 242 93.26 -28.90 -43.26
CA LEU A 242 93.16 -29.80 -42.10
C LEU A 242 92.02 -29.45 -41.14
N VAL A 243 91.68 -28.17 -41.00
CA VAL A 243 90.71 -27.69 -40.00
C VAL A 243 89.29 -27.54 -40.56
N LEU A 244 89.11 -27.31 -41.87
CA LEU A 244 87.79 -27.21 -42.50
C LEU A 244 86.90 -28.42 -42.23
N PRO A 245 87.32 -29.69 -42.45
CA PRO A 245 86.45 -30.85 -42.21
C PRO A 245 85.97 -30.94 -40.75
N ILE A 246 86.85 -30.59 -39.80
CA ILE A 246 86.55 -30.60 -38.36
C ILE A 246 85.55 -29.49 -37.99
N ILE A 247 85.67 -28.32 -38.62
CA ILE A 247 84.73 -27.20 -38.46
C ILE A 247 83.38 -27.52 -39.11
N GLU A 248 83.37 -28.07 -40.33
CA GLU A 248 82.14 -28.45 -41.03
C GLU A 248 81.39 -29.55 -40.28
N GLU A 249 82.08 -30.58 -39.78
CA GLU A 249 81.43 -31.64 -38.99
C GLU A 249 80.87 -31.09 -37.66
N ARG A 250 81.60 -30.19 -36.98
CA ARG A 250 81.09 -29.50 -35.78
C ARG A 250 79.90 -28.59 -36.09
N LEU A 251 79.93 -27.84 -37.18
CA LEU A 251 78.81 -27.00 -37.63
C LEU A 251 77.59 -27.85 -38.01
N TYR A 252 77.78 -29.01 -38.65
CA TYR A 252 76.73 -29.95 -38.99
C TYR A 252 76.10 -30.57 -37.73
N ARG A 253 76.92 -31.06 -36.79
CA ARG A 253 76.46 -31.55 -35.48
C ARG A 253 75.72 -30.46 -34.68
N MET A 254 76.17 -29.20 -34.72
CA MET A 254 75.50 -28.08 -34.05
C MET A 254 74.18 -27.70 -34.73
N LYS A 255 74.13 -27.63 -36.08
CA LYS A 255 72.88 -27.40 -36.82
C LYS A 255 71.84 -28.48 -36.53
N ARG A 256 72.24 -29.77 -36.56
CA ARG A 256 71.34 -30.90 -36.27
C ARG A 256 70.81 -30.86 -34.83
N LYS A 257 71.65 -30.52 -33.84
CA LYS A 257 71.19 -30.32 -32.46
C LYS A 257 70.25 -29.12 -32.31
N ARG A 258 70.49 -28.03 -33.04
CA ARG A 258 69.57 -26.87 -33.04
C ARG A 258 68.20 -27.27 -33.61
N THR A 259 68.13 -27.90 -34.78
CA THR A 259 66.85 -28.32 -35.37
C THR A 259 66.08 -29.30 -34.47
N GLU A 260 66.77 -30.23 -33.80
CA GLU A 260 66.13 -31.17 -32.87
C GLU A 260 65.60 -30.49 -31.58
N VAL A 261 66.21 -29.38 -31.17
CA VAL A 261 65.71 -28.55 -30.05
C VAL A 261 64.56 -27.65 -30.51
N ASP A 262 64.67 -27.02 -31.67
CA ASP A 262 63.63 -26.16 -32.26
C ASP A 262 62.34 -26.96 -32.53
N GLU A 263 62.46 -28.20 -33.02
CA GLU A 263 61.34 -29.13 -33.24
C GLU A 263 60.66 -29.54 -31.92
N LYS A 264 61.44 -29.81 -30.86
CA LYS A 264 60.91 -30.07 -29.51
C LYS A 264 60.19 -28.86 -28.94
N ILE A 265 60.75 -27.65 -29.06
CA ILE A 265 60.11 -26.39 -28.64
C ILE A 265 58.80 -26.17 -29.42
N ALA A 266 58.80 -26.38 -30.74
CA ALA A 266 57.59 -26.27 -31.55
C ALA A 266 56.49 -27.26 -31.11
N SER A 267 56.86 -28.51 -30.76
CA SER A 267 55.91 -29.51 -30.25
C SER A 267 55.33 -29.11 -28.88
N GLN A 268 56.15 -28.56 -27.98
CA GLN A 268 55.74 -28.08 -26.67
C GLN A 268 54.73 -26.92 -26.80
N ILE A 269 55.04 -25.92 -27.65
CA ILE A 269 54.18 -24.77 -27.93
C ILE A 269 52.85 -25.21 -28.56
N ALA A 270 52.85 -26.23 -29.42
CA ALA A 270 51.62 -26.78 -30.00
C ALA A 270 50.72 -27.44 -28.95
N ILE A 271 51.30 -28.20 -28.01
CA ILE A 271 50.57 -28.82 -26.89
C ILE A 271 49.96 -27.74 -25.99
N GLU A 272 50.76 -26.76 -25.55
CA GLU A 272 50.31 -25.66 -24.70
C GLU A 272 49.19 -24.84 -25.38
N LYS A 273 49.37 -24.48 -26.66
CA LYS A 273 48.35 -23.76 -27.44
C LYS A 273 47.04 -24.55 -27.57
N SER A 274 47.10 -25.88 -27.61
CA SER A 274 45.89 -26.73 -27.58
C SER A 274 45.20 -26.75 -26.21
N SER A 275 45.97 -26.64 -25.12
CA SER A 275 45.46 -26.57 -23.74
C SER A 275 44.78 -25.22 -23.48
N TRP A 276 45.47 -24.11 -23.79
CA TRP A 276 44.93 -22.76 -23.69
C TRP A 276 43.66 -22.59 -24.51
N LYS A 277 43.60 -23.15 -25.73
CA LYS A 277 42.38 -23.09 -26.53
C LYS A 277 41.20 -23.80 -25.85
N LYS A 278 41.39 -25.01 -25.31
CA LYS A 278 40.32 -25.72 -24.58
C LYS A 278 39.82 -24.93 -23.35
N GLN A 279 40.70 -24.22 -22.66
CA GLN A 279 40.31 -23.36 -21.53
C GLN A 279 39.49 -22.14 -22.00
N ILE A 280 39.89 -21.50 -23.10
CA ILE A 280 39.13 -20.39 -23.70
C ILE A 280 37.75 -20.87 -24.18
N ASP A 281 37.69 -21.97 -24.92
CA ASP A 281 36.45 -22.56 -25.43
C ASP A 281 35.48 -22.92 -24.27
N ALA A 282 36.00 -23.37 -23.12
CA ALA A 282 35.22 -23.62 -21.91
C ALA A 282 34.73 -22.33 -21.22
N PHE A 283 35.59 -21.33 -21.05
CA PHE A 283 35.22 -20.03 -20.46
C PHE A 283 34.16 -19.29 -21.30
N ASP A 284 34.26 -19.32 -22.63
CA ASP A 284 33.22 -18.71 -23.48
C ASP A 284 31.89 -19.49 -23.42
N SER A 285 31.90 -20.81 -23.18
CA SER A 285 30.67 -21.59 -22.91
C SER A 285 30.01 -21.19 -21.58
N GLU A 286 30.80 -21.10 -20.49
CA GLU A 286 30.30 -20.68 -19.18
C GLU A 286 29.76 -19.25 -19.23
N LYS A 287 30.46 -18.35 -19.93
CA LYS A 287 30.04 -16.97 -20.18
C LYS A 287 28.77 -16.85 -21.02
N GLN A 288 28.55 -17.75 -21.99
CA GLN A 288 27.27 -17.84 -22.71
C GLN A 288 26.14 -18.32 -21.81
N GLU A 289 26.38 -19.31 -20.94
CA GLU A 289 25.38 -19.76 -19.95
C GLU A 289 25.04 -18.64 -18.96
N LEU A 290 26.06 -17.92 -18.45
CA LEU A 290 25.89 -16.80 -17.53
C LEU A 290 25.10 -15.65 -18.19
N LYS A 291 25.42 -15.29 -19.44
CA LYS A 291 24.65 -14.31 -20.22
C LYS A 291 23.20 -14.77 -20.43
N GLY A 292 23.01 -16.07 -20.72
CA GLY A 292 21.69 -16.69 -20.82
C GLY A 292 20.92 -16.77 -19.49
N LYS A 293 21.58 -16.62 -18.33
CA LYS A 293 20.92 -16.42 -17.02
C LYS A 293 20.58 -14.95 -16.81
N ILE A 294 21.49 -14.04 -17.13
CA ILE A 294 21.31 -12.59 -17.02
C ILE A 294 20.12 -12.11 -17.85
N CYS A 295 20.02 -12.46 -19.14
CA CYS A 295 18.90 -12.02 -19.96
C CYS A 295 17.53 -12.57 -19.49
N ARG A 296 17.50 -13.75 -18.85
CA ARG A 296 16.28 -14.27 -18.20
C ARG A 296 15.94 -13.57 -16.88
N LEU A 297 16.89 -12.90 -16.23
CA LEU A 297 16.62 -12.01 -15.11
C LEU A 297 16.13 -10.66 -15.64
N GLU A 298 16.77 -10.11 -16.66
CA GLU A 298 16.39 -8.84 -17.32
C GLU A 298 14.94 -8.89 -17.87
N ASP A 299 14.56 -9.97 -18.59
CA ASP A 299 13.20 -10.19 -19.09
C ASP A 299 12.12 -10.31 -17.98
N ASN A 300 12.51 -10.75 -16.78
CA ASN A 300 11.60 -10.89 -15.64
C ASN A 300 11.52 -9.60 -14.81
N ILE A 301 12.64 -8.88 -14.64
CA ILE A 301 12.69 -7.55 -14.05
C ILE A 301 11.82 -6.56 -14.85
N GLY A 302 11.75 -6.71 -16.18
CA GLY A 302 10.89 -5.91 -17.05
C GLY A 302 9.37 -6.01 -16.80
N LYS A 303 8.89 -6.92 -15.94
CA LYS A 303 7.44 -7.09 -15.65
C LYS A 303 6.95 -6.43 -14.37
N VAL A 304 7.84 -6.21 -13.40
CA VAL A 304 7.47 -5.69 -12.07
C VAL A 304 8.17 -4.34 -11.88
N PRO A 305 7.43 -3.20 -11.92
CA PRO A 305 8.04 -1.89 -11.73
C PRO A 305 8.78 -1.81 -10.39
N TYR A 306 9.95 -1.15 -10.36
CA TYR A 306 10.82 -1.11 -9.18
C TYR A 306 10.09 -0.72 -7.88
N HIS A 307 9.22 0.29 -7.93
CA HIS A 307 8.42 0.73 -6.77
C HIS A 307 7.48 -0.35 -6.22
N VAL A 308 7.06 -1.33 -7.03
CA VAL A 308 6.25 -2.48 -6.58
C VAL A 308 7.12 -3.46 -5.81
N LEU A 309 8.37 -3.69 -6.23
CA LEU A 309 9.32 -4.53 -5.50
C LEU A 309 9.66 -3.91 -4.13
N GLU A 310 9.92 -2.61 -4.10
CA GLU A 310 10.19 -1.85 -2.87
C GLU A 310 8.99 -1.89 -1.89
N LEU A 311 7.77 -1.62 -2.37
CA LEU A 311 6.54 -1.78 -1.58
C LEU A 311 6.29 -3.23 -1.12
N GLN A 312 6.73 -4.23 -1.89
CA GLN A 312 6.66 -5.63 -1.49
C GLN A 312 7.69 -5.94 -0.38
N GLU A 313 8.92 -5.43 -0.47
CA GLU A 313 9.93 -5.61 0.58
C GLU A 313 9.52 -4.94 1.91
N GLU A 314 9.00 -3.71 1.89
CA GLU A 314 8.42 -3.07 3.09
C GLU A 314 7.28 -3.91 3.70
N THR A 315 6.38 -4.41 2.84
CA THR A 315 5.24 -5.24 3.27
C THR A 315 5.73 -6.55 3.90
N LEU A 316 6.73 -7.21 3.31
CA LEU A 316 7.31 -8.44 3.82
C LEU A 316 8.10 -8.21 5.11
N LEU A 317 8.86 -7.11 5.23
CA LEU A 317 9.54 -6.74 6.46
C LEU A 317 8.54 -6.52 7.61
N LYS A 318 7.44 -5.79 7.33
CA LYS A 318 6.35 -5.61 8.29
C LYS A 318 5.73 -6.94 8.72
N TRP A 319 5.37 -7.82 7.78
CA TRP A 319 4.83 -9.14 8.10
C TRP A 319 5.81 -9.99 8.92
N SER A 320 7.10 -9.95 8.58
CA SER A 320 8.15 -10.65 9.34
C SER A 320 8.24 -10.14 10.79
N ASN A 321 8.10 -8.83 11.00
CA ASN A 321 8.08 -8.23 12.34
C ASN A 321 6.82 -8.60 13.12
N GLU A 322 5.64 -8.56 12.50
CA GLU A 322 4.37 -8.97 13.10
C GLU A 322 4.37 -10.47 13.48
N LEU A 323 5.10 -11.31 12.73
CA LEU A 323 5.25 -12.74 12.99
C LEU A 323 6.22 -13.10 14.12
N THR A 324 6.98 -12.16 14.68
CA THR A 324 7.93 -12.44 15.80
C THR A 324 7.24 -13.01 17.05
N LYS A 325 5.96 -12.69 17.27
CA LYS A 325 5.11 -13.19 18.37
C LYS A 325 4.10 -14.25 17.90
N PHE A 326 4.28 -14.87 16.73
CA PHE A 326 3.32 -15.83 16.18
C PHE A 326 3.35 -17.18 16.90
N VAL A 327 2.21 -17.58 17.46
CA VAL A 327 2.00 -18.91 18.06
C VAL A 327 1.49 -19.88 16.99
N ILE A 328 2.17 -21.01 16.81
CA ILE A 328 1.78 -22.05 15.86
C ILE A 328 0.58 -22.84 16.40
N THR A 329 -0.59 -22.61 15.81
CA THR A 329 -1.86 -23.25 16.18
C THR A 329 -2.14 -24.53 15.38
N LYS A 330 -3.06 -25.38 15.86
CA LYS A 330 -3.64 -26.51 15.11
C LYS A 330 -4.22 -26.03 13.77
N ALA A 331 -4.83 -24.85 13.78
CA ALA A 331 -5.37 -24.19 12.59
C ALA A 331 -4.26 -23.90 11.56
N ALA A 332 -3.16 -23.28 11.98
CA ALA A 332 -2.00 -23.03 11.11
C ALA A 332 -1.36 -24.33 10.59
N GLN A 333 -1.24 -25.37 11.44
CA GLN A 333 -0.76 -26.69 11.02
C GLN A 333 -1.68 -27.35 9.99
N SER A 334 -3.00 -27.12 10.07
CA SER A 334 -3.98 -27.61 9.08
C SER A 334 -3.79 -26.90 7.74
N VAL A 335 -3.78 -25.56 7.74
CA VAL A 335 -3.52 -24.74 6.54
C VAL A 335 -2.19 -25.13 5.88
N TYR A 336 -1.13 -25.35 6.67
CA TYR A 336 0.18 -25.80 6.17
C TYR A 336 0.10 -27.12 5.39
N LYS A 337 -0.49 -28.16 6.00
CA LYS A 337 -0.66 -29.48 5.36
C LYS A 337 -1.50 -29.39 4.08
N SER A 338 -2.48 -28.51 4.07
CA SER A 338 -3.33 -28.28 2.90
C SER A 338 -2.59 -27.57 1.77
N ILE A 339 -1.85 -26.48 2.03
CA ILE A 339 -1.12 -25.75 0.97
C ILE A 339 0.07 -26.55 0.41
N GLN A 340 0.55 -27.60 1.11
CA GLN A 340 1.49 -28.57 0.53
C GLN A 340 0.85 -29.38 -0.60
N THR A 341 -0.41 -29.84 -0.43
CA THR A 341 -1.12 -30.71 -1.38
C THR A 341 -2.07 -30.00 -2.34
N LYS A 342 -2.44 -28.75 -2.04
CA LYS A 342 -3.29 -27.87 -2.84
C LYS A 342 -2.49 -26.70 -3.41
N LYS A 343 -3.01 -26.10 -4.47
CA LYS A 343 -2.40 -24.90 -5.10
C LYS A 343 -3.10 -23.60 -4.68
N LEU A 344 -4.38 -23.66 -4.32
CA LEU A 344 -5.13 -22.57 -3.73
C LEU A 344 -5.69 -23.00 -2.37
N VAL A 345 -5.62 -22.10 -1.39
CA VAL A 345 -6.23 -22.26 -0.06
C VAL A 345 -6.89 -20.96 0.36
N ALA A 346 -8.17 -21.01 0.74
CA ALA A 346 -8.88 -19.90 1.35
C ALA A 346 -8.90 -20.07 2.88
N ILE A 347 -8.40 -19.08 3.62
CA ILE A 347 -8.46 -19.02 5.08
C ILE A 347 -9.64 -18.13 5.48
N ILE A 348 -10.70 -18.71 6.04
CA ILE A 348 -11.89 -17.97 6.45
C ILE A 348 -12.07 -17.98 7.97
N GLY A 349 -12.89 -17.06 8.47
CA GLY A 349 -13.18 -16.94 9.90
C GLY A 349 -13.62 -15.54 10.33
N PRO A 350 -14.11 -15.37 11.56
CA PRO A 350 -14.43 -14.08 12.20
C PRO A 350 -13.30 -13.03 12.13
N THR A 351 -13.63 -11.75 12.38
CA THR A 351 -12.65 -10.68 12.58
C THR A 351 -11.67 -11.07 13.71
N GLY A 352 -10.40 -10.65 13.61
CA GLY A 352 -9.40 -10.78 14.67
C GLY A 352 -8.93 -12.20 15.07
N THR A 353 -9.38 -13.24 14.36
CA THR A 353 -8.98 -14.65 14.59
C THR A 353 -7.58 -15.03 14.12
N GLY A 354 -6.79 -14.07 13.59
CA GLY A 354 -5.42 -14.30 13.13
C GLY A 354 -5.27 -14.82 11.70
N LYS A 355 -6.31 -14.78 10.85
CA LYS A 355 -6.27 -15.24 9.44
C LYS A 355 -5.04 -14.75 8.66
N SER A 356 -4.80 -13.44 8.65
CA SER A 356 -3.71 -12.79 7.94
C SER A 356 -2.35 -13.26 8.46
N MET A 357 -2.18 -13.28 9.80
CA MET A 357 -0.98 -13.81 10.45
C MET A 357 -0.73 -15.29 10.09
N CYS A 358 -1.79 -16.10 9.99
CA CYS A 358 -1.69 -17.47 9.52
C CYS A 358 -1.23 -17.53 8.06
N ALA A 359 -1.83 -16.75 7.15
CA ALA A 359 -1.40 -16.68 5.74
C ALA A 359 0.08 -16.30 5.62
N TYR A 360 0.52 -15.27 6.34
CA TYR A 360 1.90 -14.78 6.31
C TYR A 360 2.86 -15.84 6.89
N HIS A 361 2.54 -16.44 8.04
CA HIS A 361 3.35 -17.52 8.63
C HIS A 361 3.57 -18.67 7.65
N ILE A 362 2.51 -19.09 6.97
CA ILE A 362 2.56 -20.17 5.98
C ILE A 362 3.40 -19.79 4.75
N ALA A 363 3.30 -18.57 4.25
CA ALA A 363 4.12 -18.10 3.13
C ALA A 363 5.60 -17.94 3.50
N PHE A 364 5.92 -17.38 4.68
CA PHE A 364 7.29 -17.35 5.20
C PHE A 364 7.87 -18.74 5.43
N ARG A 365 7.03 -19.69 5.85
CA ARG A 365 7.42 -21.08 5.99
C ARG A 365 7.70 -21.74 4.63
N LEU A 366 6.86 -21.50 3.61
CA LEU A 366 7.11 -21.95 2.23
C LEU A 366 8.41 -21.34 1.64
N LYS A 367 8.68 -20.06 1.93
CA LYS A 367 9.93 -19.38 1.57
C LYS A 367 11.15 -20.07 2.20
N ASN A 368 11.11 -20.29 3.51
CA ASN A 368 12.26 -20.77 4.27
C ASN A 368 12.52 -22.28 4.09
N GLU A 369 11.48 -23.10 3.89
CA GLU A 369 11.61 -24.57 3.74
C GLU A 369 11.73 -25.04 2.29
N TYR A 370 11.16 -24.30 1.32
CA TYR A 370 11.06 -24.73 -0.08
C TYR A 370 11.46 -23.65 -1.12
N GLY A 371 12.05 -22.54 -0.68
CA GLY A 371 12.58 -21.50 -1.58
C GLY A 371 11.52 -20.70 -2.34
N TYR A 372 10.29 -20.60 -1.83
CA TYR A 372 9.22 -19.82 -2.47
C TYR A 372 9.43 -18.30 -2.34
N THR A 373 9.32 -17.58 -3.45
CA THR A 373 9.15 -16.13 -3.48
C THR A 373 7.73 -15.79 -3.01
N ILE A 374 7.61 -14.98 -1.97
CA ILE A 374 6.32 -14.47 -1.49
C ILE A 374 5.95 -13.24 -2.31
N VAL A 375 4.75 -13.22 -2.87
CA VAL A 375 4.23 -12.10 -3.68
C VAL A 375 2.98 -11.53 -3.01
N PRO A 376 3.11 -10.45 -2.19
CA PRO A 376 1.97 -9.67 -1.72
C PRO A 376 1.21 -9.08 -2.91
N VAL A 377 -0.11 -9.25 -2.94
CA VAL A 377 -1.00 -8.72 -3.98
C VAL A 377 -2.27 -8.11 -3.37
N ARG A 378 -2.85 -7.12 -4.06
CA ARG A 378 -4.02 -6.35 -3.61
C ARG A 378 -5.31 -6.72 -4.35
N GLN A 379 -5.18 -7.20 -5.59
CA GLN A 379 -6.29 -7.53 -6.49
C GLN A 379 -5.91 -8.76 -7.35
N PRO A 380 -6.87 -9.52 -7.89
CA PRO A 380 -6.57 -10.76 -8.62
C PRO A 380 -5.74 -10.55 -9.90
N SER A 381 -5.84 -9.39 -10.56
CA SER A 381 -5.01 -9.04 -11.73
C SER A 381 -3.52 -8.91 -11.41
N ASP A 382 -3.15 -8.66 -10.15
CA ASP A 382 -1.74 -8.64 -9.75
C ASP A 382 -1.13 -10.05 -9.85
N ILE A 383 -1.93 -11.10 -9.65
CA ILE A 383 -1.50 -12.50 -9.78
C ILE A 383 -1.21 -12.81 -11.25
N THR A 384 -2.06 -12.36 -12.18
CA THR A 384 -1.85 -12.56 -13.62
C THR A 384 -0.73 -11.68 -14.18
N GLN A 385 -0.47 -10.51 -13.58
CA GLN A 385 0.63 -9.61 -13.93
C GLN A 385 2.00 -10.08 -13.41
N TYR A 386 2.11 -10.49 -12.15
CA TYR A 386 3.39 -10.83 -11.50
C TYR A 386 3.75 -12.33 -11.55
N TYR A 387 2.97 -13.14 -12.27
CA TYR A 387 3.26 -14.55 -12.50
C TYR A 387 4.50 -14.78 -13.39
N LEU A 388 5.43 -15.57 -12.85
CA LEU A 388 6.68 -15.99 -13.48
C LEU A 388 6.68 -17.52 -13.66
N PRO A 389 6.38 -18.03 -14.87
CA PRO A 389 6.17 -19.47 -15.11
C PRO A 389 7.33 -20.36 -14.67
N GLY A 390 7.01 -21.43 -13.94
CA GLY A 390 7.99 -22.43 -13.50
C GLY A 390 8.91 -21.93 -12.38
N THR A 391 8.49 -20.90 -11.65
CA THR A 391 9.19 -20.42 -10.44
C THR A 391 8.34 -20.64 -9.20
N ASN A 392 8.98 -20.89 -8.06
CA ASN A 392 8.30 -21.13 -6.79
C ASN A 392 7.70 -19.80 -6.28
N GLN A 393 6.42 -19.53 -6.56
CA GLN A 393 5.72 -18.31 -6.13
C GLN A 393 4.56 -18.64 -5.20
N VAL A 394 4.44 -17.89 -4.10
CA VAL A 394 3.24 -17.91 -3.23
C VAL A 394 2.63 -16.51 -3.17
N PHE A 395 1.48 -16.37 -3.83
CA PHE A 395 0.68 -15.15 -3.84
C PHE A 395 -0.19 -15.07 -2.58
N ILE A 396 -0.28 -13.90 -1.95
CA ILE A 396 -1.17 -13.67 -0.81
C ILE A 396 -2.04 -12.44 -1.04
N ILE A 397 -3.36 -12.60 -0.87
CA ILE A 397 -4.35 -11.53 -0.85
C ILE A 397 -5.20 -11.62 0.43
N ASP A 398 -5.33 -10.51 1.16
CA ASP A 398 -5.91 -10.43 2.51
C ASP A 398 -7.27 -9.69 2.49
N ASP A 399 -8.29 -10.24 3.15
CA ASP A 399 -9.71 -9.81 3.06
C ASP A 399 -10.21 -9.71 1.58
N PHE A 400 -9.95 -10.75 0.76
CA PHE A 400 -9.91 -10.77 -0.74
C PHE A 400 -11.16 -10.39 -1.55
N ILE A 401 -12.28 -10.10 -0.88
CA ILE A 401 -13.60 -9.75 -1.45
C ILE A 401 -14.27 -8.63 -0.65
N GLY A 402 -13.47 -7.65 -0.24
CA GLY A 402 -13.87 -6.54 0.61
C GLY A 402 -13.64 -6.77 2.09
N LYS A 403 -13.15 -5.72 2.75
CA LYS A 403 -12.77 -5.73 4.18
C LYS A 403 -13.95 -5.75 5.16
N TYR A 404 -15.16 -5.39 4.74
CA TYR A 404 -16.29 -5.19 5.66
C TYR A 404 -17.59 -5.84 5.15
N ALA A 405 -17.93 -5.61 3.89
CA ALA A 405 -18.97 -6.34 3.16
C ALA A 405 -18.37 -6.84 1.84
N LEU A 406 -19.13 -7.61 1.07
CA LEU A 406 -18.76 -7.97 -0.30
C LEU A 406 -18.50 -6.69 -1.10
N ASP A 407 -17.27 -6.50 -1.56
CA ASP A 407 -16.97 -5.44 -2.51
C ASP A 407 -17.26 -5.95 -3.92
N GLU A 408 -18.27 -5.37 -4.57
CA GLU A 408 -18.74 -5.83 -5.88
C GLU A 408 -17.74 -5.48 -7.01
N ALA A 409 -16.86 -4.49 -6.81
CA ALA A 409 -15.80 -4.18 -7.77
C ALA A 409 -14.65 -5.20 -7.66
N GLU A 410 -14.27 -5.60 -6.44
CA GLU A 410 -13.37 -6.74 -6.24
C GLU A 410 -13.98 -8.03 -6.80
N ALA A 411 -15.28 -8.28 -6.57
CA ALA A 411 -15.99 -9.46 -7.08
C ALA A 411 -15.98 -9.53 -8.62
N VAL A 412 -16.27 -8.42 -9.31
CA VAL A 412 -16.19 -8.35 -10.79
C VAL A 412 -14.75 -8.52 -11.29
N SER A 413 -13.75 -8.06 -10.54
CA SER A 413 -12.34 -8.31 -10.84
C SER A 413 -12.01 -9.82 -10.76
N TRP A 414 -12.56 -10.54 -9.78
CA TRP A 414 -12.42 -11.99 -9.65
C TRP A 414 -13.19 -12.79 -10.70
N GLU A 415 -14.38 -12.37 -11.14
CA GLU A 415 -15.07 -12.98 -12.29
C GLU A 415 -14.23 -12.92 -13.57
N LYS A 416 -13.53 -11.80 -13.78
CA LYS A 416 -12.68 -11.54 -14.95
C LYS A 416 -11.35 -12.32 -14.90
N GLU A 417 -10.64 -12.24 -13.77
CA GLU A 417 -9.27 -12.79 -13.64
C GLU A 417 -9.24 -14.24 -13.16
N GLY A 418 -10.26 -14.70 -12.42
CA GLY A 418 -10.38 -16.07 -11.89
C GLY A 418 -10.15 -17.18 -12.94
N PRO A 419 -10.72 -17.11 -14.16
CA PRO A 419 -10.42 -18.06 -15.23
C PRO A 419 -8.94 -18.14 -15.66
N PHE A 420 -8.21 -17.01 -15.58
CA PHE A 420 -6.78 -16.96 -15.90
C PHE A 420 -5.94 -17.47 -14.74
N ILE A 421 -6.28 -17.12 -13.49
CA ILE A 421 -5.65 -17.65 -12.28
C ILE A 421 -5.83 -19.17 -12.20
N HIS A 422 -7.03 -19.68 -12.48
CA HIS A 422 -7.31 -21.11 -12.57
C HIS A 422 -6.41 -21.78 -13.63
N LYS A 423 -6.25 -21.17 -14.81
CA LYS A 423 -5.36 -21.67 -15.86
C LYS A 423 -3.88 -21.65 -15.44
N ILE A 424 -3.41 -20.64 -14.70
CA ILE A 424 -2.05 -20.61 -14.13
C ILE A 424 -1.88 -21.82 -13.19
N LEU A 425 -2.77 -21.96 -12.21
CA LEU A 425 -2.73 -23.06 -11.23
C LEU A 425 -2.93 -24.45 -11.86
N SER A 426 -3.60 -24.56 -13.01
CA SER A 426 -3.69 -25.84 -13.74
C SER A 426 -2.37 -26.24 -14.39
N ASN A 427 -1.57 -25.27 -14.87
CA ASN A 427 -0.40 -25.53 -15.71
C ASN A 427 0.94 -25.42 -14.97
N ASP A 428 0.99 -24.79 -13.80
CA ASP A 428 2.20 -24.69 -12.97
C ASP A 428 1.99 -25.32 -11.59
N ASP A 429 2.88 -26.22 -11.18
CA ASP A 429 2.89 -26.88 -9.86
C ASP A 429 3.63 -26.05 -8.78
N GLN A 430 4.47 -25.10 -9.20
CA GLN A 430 5.27 -24.25 -8.31
C GLN A 430 4.58 -22.94 -7.94
N THR A 431 3.47 -22.60 -8.61
CA THR A 431 2.64 -21.44 -8.25
C THR A 431 1.56 -21.83 -7.22
N LYS A 432 1.49 -21.08 -6.12
CA LYS A 432 0.53 -21.25 -5.03
C LYS A 432 -0.16 -19.92 -4.68
N VAL A 433 -1.40 -20.00 -4.17
CA VAL A 433 -2.24 -18.84 -3.80
C VAL A 433 -2.85 -19.07 -2.43
N ILE A 434 -2.71 -18.08 -1.54
CA ILE A 434 -3.37 -18.04 -0.23
C ILE A 434 -4.31 -16.84 -0.19
N LEU A 435 -5.59 -17.10 0.00
CA LEU A 435 -6.61 -16.07 0.18
C LEU A 435 -6.96 -15.95 1.67
N THR A 436 -7.29 -14.76 2.17
CA THR A 436 -7.98 -14.61 3.46
C THR A 436 -9.33 -13.91 3.29
N CYS A 437 -10.36 -14.35 4.01
CA CYS A 437 -11.70 -13.77 3.93
C CYS A 437 -12.41 -13.82 5.28
N ARG A 438 -13.39 -12.94 5.49
CA ARG A 438 -14.26 -13.01 6.66
C ARG A 438 -15.37 -14.01 6.43
N LYS A 439 -15.60 -14.90 7.40
CA LYS A 439 -16.72 -15.87 7.39
C LYS A 439 -18.09 -15.20 7.16
N SER A 440 -18.19 -13.92 7.53
CA SER A 440 -19.34 -13.04 7.34
C SER A 440 -19.59 -12.53 5.91
N ILE A 441 -18.64 -12.72 5.00
CA ILE A 441 -18.71 -12.32 3.58
C ILE A 441 -18.61 -13.56 2.68
N TRP A 442 -17.92 -14.60 3.16
CA TRP A 442 -17.79 -15.89 2.49
C TRP A 442 -19.15 -16.59 2.26
N HIS A 443 -19.36 -17.09 1.05
CA HIS A 443 -20.47 -17.98 0.70
C HIS A 443 -20.00 -19.03 -0.32
N PRO A 444 -20.50 -20.28 -0.34
CA PRO A 444 -20.00 -21.33 -1.23
C PRO A 444 -20.08 -20.98 -2.73
N GLU A 445 -21.13 -20.25 -3.11
CA GLU A 445 -21.37 -19.73 -4.47
C GLU A 445 -20.21 -18.84 -4.98
N ILE A 446 -19.39 -18.28 -4.08
CA ILE A 446 -18.23 -17.44 -4.44
C ILE A 446 -17.11 -18.27 -5.08
N CYS A 447 -16.94 -19.54 -4.67
CA CYS A 447 -16.01 -20.47 -5.35
C CYS A 447 -16.43 -20.73 -6.80
N GLU A 448 -17.73 -20.96 -7.02
CA GLU A 448 -18.29 -21.18 -8.36
C GLU A 448 -18.18 -19.91 -9.23
N ARG A 449 -18.58 -18.76 -8.68
CA ARG A 449 -18.55 -17.44 -9.31
C ARG A 449 -17.16 -17.08 -9.85
N PHE A 450 -16.11 -17.41 -9.10
CA PHE A 450 -14.72 -17.04 -9.43
C PHE A 450 -13.86 -18.22 -9.94
N ARG A 451 -14.42 -19.44 -10.02
CA ARG A 451 -13.74 -20.68 -10.45
C ARG A 451 -12.52 -21.07 -9.59
N LEU A 452 -12.59 -20.78 -8.30
CA LEU A 452 -11.53 -21.07 -7.31
C LEU A 452 -11.72 -22.48 -6.76
N SER A 453 -10.63 -23.24 -6.60
CA SER A 453 -10.70 -24.65 -6.16
C SER A 453 -10.86 -24.80 -4.64
N ASP A 454 -11.49 -25.90 -4.24
CA ASP A 454 -12.45 -25.93 -3.11
C ASP A 454 -11.85 -25.94 -1.69
N PHE A 455 -10.54 -25.74 -1.51
CA PHE A 455 -9.94 -25.91 -0.19
C PHE A 455 -10.10 -24.66 0.70
N VAL A 456 -11.08 -24.73 1.59
CA VAL A 456 -11.45 -23.70 2.56
C VAL A 456 -11.11 -24.17 3.98
N CYS A 457 -10.29 -23.40 4.70
CA CYS A 457 -10.02 -23.57 6.13
C CYS A 457 -10.80 -22.53 6.93
N ASP A 458 -11.95 -22.90 7.54
CA ASP A 458 -12.63 -22.05 8.52
C ASP A 458 -11.99 -22.20 9.90
N LEU A 459 -11.27 -21.15 10.32
CA LEU A 459 -10.61 -21.05 11.63
C LEU A 459 -11.60 -20.95 12.81
N HIS A 460 -12.92 -21.01 12.57
CA HIS A 460 -13.96 -21.05 13.61
C HIS A 460 -14.69 -22.39 13.74
N THR A 461 -14.40 -23.38 12.89
CA THR A 461 -14.91 -24.75 13.11
C THR A 461 -14.48 -25.29 14.47
N ASP A 462 -15.30 -26.12 15.13
CA ASP A 462 -14.95 -26.71 16.44
C ASP A 462 -13.61 -27.46 16.42
N GLU A 463 -13.19 -27.96 15.25
CA GLU A 463 -11.90 -28.60 15.05
C GLU A 463 -10.72 -27.64 14.93
N LEU A 464 -10.89 -26.43 14.37
CA LEU A 464 -9.78 -25.51 14.05
C LEU A 464 -9.78 -24.21 14.87
N ARG A 465 -10.86 -23.93 15.62
CA ARG A 465 -10.91 -22.78 16.54
C ARG A 465 -9.86 -22.91 17.64
N LEU A 466 -9.35 -21.76 18.09
CA LEU A 466 -8.34 -21.68 19.15
C LEU A 466 -8.85 -22.36 20.43
N THR A 467 -8.14 -23.40 20.86
CA THR A 467 -8.33 -24.02 22.17
C THR A 467 -7.93 -23.08 23.30
N LEU A 468 -8.40 -23.35 24.53
CA LEU A 468 -7.98 -22.59 25.72
C LEU A 468 -6.45 -22.57 25.88
N LEU A 469 -5.78 -23.69 25.58
CA LEU A 469 -4.32 -23.80 25.63
C LEU A 469 -3.64 -22.86 24.62
N GLU A 470 -4.06 -22.89 23.35
CA GLU A 470 -3.52 -21.98 22.32
C GLU A 470 -3.79 -20.52 22.65
N LYS A 471 -5.00 -20.21 23.15
CA LYS A 471 -5.35 -18.87 23.63
C LYS A 471 -4.46 -18.41 24.79
N ARG A 472 -4.21 -19.26 25.78
CA ARG A 472 -3.26 -19.01 26.89
C ARG A 472 -1.85 -18.75 26.37
N THR A 473 -1.33 -19.60 25.47
CA THR A 473 0.00 -19.42 24.87
C THR A 473 0.10 -18.11 24.07
N ILE A 474 -0.98 -17.68 23.39
CA ILE A 474 -1.03 -16.37 22.74
C ILE A 474 -0.94 -15.24 23.77
N CYS A 475 -1.68 -15.30 24.88
CA CYS A 475 -1.54 -14.33 25.98
C CYS A 475 -0.10 -14.31 26.53
N GLU A 476 0.50 -15.47 26.81
CA GLU A 476 1.88 -15.61 27.34
C GLU A 476 2.98 -15.21 26.35
N THR A 477 2.70 -15.14 25.04
CA THR A 477 3.65 -14.73 24.00
C THR A 477 3.59 -13.22 23.72
N TYR A 478 2.42 -12.61 23.93
CA TYR A 478 2.23 -11.18 23.73
C TYR A 478 2.53 -10.37 25.01
N LEU A 479 1.98 -10.79 26.15
CA LEU A 479 2.05 -10.11 27.45
C LEU A 479 3.23 -10.62 28.29
N GLU A 480 3.54 -9.96 29.42
CA GLU A 480 4.49 -10.53 30.37
C GLU A 480 3.93 -11.78 31.08
N LYS A 481 4.82 -12.65 31.57
CA LYS A 481 4.45 -13.94 32.17
C LYS A 481 3.70 -13.83 33.50
N ASN A 482 3.64 -12.65 34.11
CA ASN A 482 2.82 -12.38 35.29
C ASN A 482 1.45 -11.84 34.86
N ASP A 483 1.43 -10.85 33.97
CA ASP A 483 0.24 -10.28 33.32
C ASP A 483 -0.68 -11.35 32.70
N ALA A 484 -0.11 -12.27 31.92
CA ALA A 484 -0.84 -13.34 31.25
C ALA A 484 -1.54 -14.30 32.22
N LYS A 485 -1.18 -14.32 33.51
CA LYS A 485 -1.84 -15.13 34.56
C LYS A 485 -3.00 -14.41 35.24
N VAL A 486 -3.02 -13.08 35.25
CA VAL A 486 -4.09 -12.29 35.89
C VAL A 486 -5.41 -12.46 35.13
N ILE A 487 -5.34 -12.64 33.80
CA ILE A 487 -6.52 -12.89 32.98
C ILE A 487 -7.12 -14.27 33.31
N ASN A 488 -8.39 -14.31 33.68
CA ASN A 488 -9.16 -15.54 33.91
C ASN A 488 -9.41 -16.30 32.58
N ASP A 489 -9.49 -17.63 32.64
CA ASP A 489 -9.82 -18.49 31.50
C ASP A 489 -11.17 -18.12 30.87
N ASP A 490 -12.15 -17.69 31.67
CA ASP A 490 -13.45 -17.23 31.17
C ASP A 490 -13.33 -16.02 30.23
N ILE A 491 -12.50 -15.03 30.60
CA ILE A 491 -12.23 -13.82 29.80
C ILE A 491 -11.45 -14.19 28.52
N ILE A 492 -10.48 -15.10 28.66
CA ILE A 492 -9.73 -15.65 27.53
C ILE A 492 -10.68 -16.35 26.55
N MET A 493 -11.65 -17.13 27.03
CA MET A 493 -12.62 -17.83 26.18
C MET A 493 -13.64 -16.88 25.56
N MET A 494 -14.14 -15.90 26.31
CA MET A 494 -15.19 -14.94 25.93
C MET A 494 -14.97 -14.25 24.58
N TYR A 495 -13.74 -13.84 24.26
CA TYR A 495 -13.46 -13.12 23.01
C TYR A 495 -13.00 -14.06 21.88
N PRO A 496 -13.71 -14.13 20.74
CA PRO A 496 -13.25 -14.91 19.57
C PRO A 496 -12.04 -14.25 18.87
N PHE A 497 -11.88 -12.92 19.05
CA PHE A 497 -10.81 -12.11 18.48
C PHE A 497 -9.65 -11.83 19.45
N LEU A 498 -9.45 -12.68 20.47
CA LEU A 498 -8.38 -12.55 21.47
C LEU A 498 -6.98 -12.23 20.90
N PRO A 499 -6.50 -12.83 19.78
CA PRO A 499 -5.19 -12.49 19.22
C PRO A 499 -5.05 -10.99 18.86
N SER A 500 -6.13 -10.36 18.40
CA SER A 500 -6.13 -8.91 18.14
C SER A 500 -6.14 -8.08 19.43
N LEU A 501 -6.79 -8.54 20.51
CA LEU A 501 -6.69 -7.86 21.81
C LEU A 501 -5.25 -7.90 22.33
N CYS A 502 -4.59 -9.06 22.28
CA CYS A 502 -3.19 -9.23 22.66
C CYS A 502 -2.25 -8.31 21.86
N SER A 503 -2.40 -8.26 20.53
CA SER A 503 -1.60 -7.36 19.68
C SER A 503 -1.83 -5.88 20.00
N ILE A 504 -3.09 -5.48 20.24
CA ILE A 504 -3.44 -4.08 20.55
C ILE A 504 -2.96 -3.64 21.92
N PHE A 505 -3.01 -4.52 22.94
CA PHE A 505 -2.40 -4.24 24.24
C PHE A 505 -0.89 -4.01 24.11
N THR A 506 -0.19 -4.81 23.31
CA THR A 506 1.27 -4.67 23.14
C THR A 506 1.72 -3.50 22.25
N SER A 507 0.79 -2.77 21.62
CA SER A 507 1.10 -1.68 20.68
C SER A 507 0.60 -0.31 21.14
N LYS A 508 0.10 -0.21 22.38
CA LYS A 508 -0.41 1.02 22.99
C LYS A 508 -0.29 0.99 24.51
N ASP A 509 -0.19 2.15 25.13
CA ASP A 509 -0.58 2.31 26.53
C ASP A 509 -2.11 2.34 26.62
N VAL A 510 -2.71 1.29 27.21
CA VAL A 510 -4.17 1.09 27.36
C VAL A 510 -4.56 0.71 28.79
N GLY A 511 -3.72 1.03 29.78
CA GLY A 511 -3.98 0.75 31.19
C GLY A 511 -3.65 -0.69 31.61
N THR A 512 -4.25 -1.16 32.70
CA THR A 512 -3.94 -2.47 33.28
C THR A 512 -4.51 -3.63 32.44
N VAL A 513 -3.78 -4.74 32.43
CA VAL A 513 -4.11 -5.97 31.70
C VAL A 513 -5.50 -6.48 32.08
N GLU A 514 -5.77 -6.60 33.37
CA GLU A 514 -7.05 -7.06 33.91
C GLU A 514 -8.23 -6.20 33.41
N HIS A 515 -8.10 -4.87 33.46
CA HIS A 515 -9.14 -3.97 33.00
C HIS A 515 -9.32 -4.02 31.48
N PHE A 516 -8.23 -3.97 30.71
CA PHE A 516 -8.29 -4.00 29.24
C PHE A 516 -8.92 -5.30 28.70
N PHE A 517 -8.54 -6.46 29.23
CA PHE A 517 -9.09 -7.73 28.75
C PHE A 517 -10.51 -7.99 29.25
N THR A 518 -10.90 -7.49 30.42
CA THR A 518 -12.30 -7.56 30.90
C THR A 518 -13.20 -6.59 30.12
N LEU A 519 -12.69 -5.40 29.79
CA LEU A 519 -13.44 -4.30 29.15
C LEU A 519 -12.61 -3.61 28.04
N PRO A 520 -12.48 -4.23 26.85
CA PRO A 520 -11.76 -3.67 25.70
C PRO A 520 -12.57 -2.59 24.97
N VAL A 521 -13.14 -1.63 25.73
CA VAL A 521 -14.03 -0.55 25.23
C VAL A 521 -13.38 0.21 24.09
N GLN A 522 -12.14 0.69 24.29
CA GLN A 522 -11.41 1.48 23.28
C GLN A 522 -11.16 0.73 21.96
N PHE A 523 -11.10 -0.62 21.99
CA PHE A 523 -10.97 -1.42 20.77
C PHE A 523 -12.32 -1.58 20.08
N ILE A 524 -13.34 -2.02 20.83
CA ILE A 524 -14.68 -2.26 20.31
C ILE A 524 -15.29 -0.97 19.76
N GLU A 525 -15.12 0.16 20.45
CA GLU A 525 -15.56 1.49 20.00
C GLU A 525 -14.94 1.85 18.65
N LYS A 526 -13.62 1.65 18.48
CA LYS A 526 -12.93 1.94 17.22
C LYS A 526 -13.39 1.04 16.06
N GLU A 527 -13.72 -0.22 16.31
CA GLU A 527 -14.29 -1.09 15.27
C GLU A 527 -15.74 -0.66 14.93
N ILE A 528 -16.57 -0.40 15.94
CA ILE A 528 -17.96 0.08 15.78
C ILE A 528 -18.01 1.40 15.01
N ASP A 529 -17.17 2.37 15.36
CA ASP A 529 -17.06 3.65 14.67
C ASP A 529 -16.59 3.50 13.21
N SER A 530 -15.78 2.48 12.91
CA SER A 530 -15.41 2.20 11.53
C SER A 530 -16.61 1.77 10.67
N TYR A 531 -17.63 1.12 11.27
CA TYR A 531 -18.87 0.79 10.58
C TYR A 531 -19.74 2.02 10.30
N LYS A 532 -19.71 3.08 11.12
CA LYS A 532 -20.49 4.33 10.89
C LYS A 532 -20.31 4.88 9.48
N MET A 533 -19.05 4.95 9.02
CA MET A 533 -18.70 5.47 7.69
C MET A 533 -18.65 4.40 6.60
N LYS A 534 -18.16 3.19 6.92
CA LYS A 534 -17.84 2.17 5.89
C LYS A 534 -18.92 1.11 5.70
N SER A 535 -19.87 1.00 6.61
CA SER A 535 -20.97 0.03 6.53
C SER A 535 -22.17 0.53 7.37
N PRO A 536 -22.82 1.65 7.01
CA PRO A 536 -23.85 2.28 7.86
C PRO A 536 -25.00 1.34 8.22
N VAL A 537 -25.39 0.45 7.29
CA VAL A 537 -26.43 -0.56 7.54
C VAL A 537 -26.00 -1.58 8.59
N ARG A 538 -24.72 -1.98 8.64
CA ARG A 538 -24.20 -2.85 9.71
C ARG A 538 -24.14 -2.13 11.05
N TYR A 539 -23.69 -0.87 11.06
CA TYR A 539 -23.70 -0.04 12.27
C TYR A 539 -25.11 0.06 12.88
N ILE A 540 -26.12 0.30 12.03
CA ILE A 540 -27.52 0.39 12.48
C ILE A 540 -28.10 -1.00 12.80
N SER A 541 -27.62 -2.08 12.17
CA SER A 541 -27.99 -3.46 12.57
C SER A 541 -27.53 -3.77 14.00
N LEU A 542 -26.29 -3.39 14.35
CA LEU A 542 -25.80 -3.45 15.73
C LEU A 542 -26.61 -2.53 16.67
N ALA A 543 -27.01 -1.33 16.23
CA ALA A 543 -27.86 -0.43 17.02
C ALA A 543 -29.22 -1.07 17.36
N VAL A 544 -29.89 -1.69 16.38
CA VAL A 544 -31.18 -2.36 16.57
C VAL A 544 -31.04 -3.54 17.54
N LEU A 545 -29.98 -4.35 17.43
CA LEU A 545 -29.75 -5.46 18.37
C LEU A 545 -29.37 -4.96 19.77
N ALA A 546 -28.58 -3.90 19.90
CA ALA A 546 -28.24 -3.29 21.19
C ALA A 546 -29.47 -2.76 21.94
N ILE A 547 -30.43 -2.19 21.21
CA ILE A 547 -31.64 -1.58 21.77
C ILE A 547 -32.73 -2.62 22.07
N GLU A 548 -33.00 -3.57 21.16
CA GLU A 548 -34.01 -4.62 21.36
C GLU A 548 -33.50 -5.81 22.20
N GLN A 549 -32.17 -5.94 22.35
CA GLN A 549 -31.38 -6.95 23.11
C GLN A 549 -31.47 -8.39 22.57
N LYS A 550 -32.65 -8.81 22.08
CA LYS A 550 -32.91 -10.12 21.47
C LYS A 550 -33.85 -9.94 20.29
N ILE A 551 -33.46 -10.42 19.11
CA ILE A 551 -34.24 -10.30 17.86
C ILE A 551 -34.63 -11.70 17.34
N PRO A 552 -35.90 -12.12 17.45
CA PRO A 552 -36.36 -13.38 16.86
C PRO A 552 -36.44 -13.26 15.33
N LYS A 553 -35.81 -14.19 14.59
CA LYS A 553 -35.65 -14.09 13.12
C LYS A 553 -37.00 -13.94 12.40
N LYS A 554 -38.01 -14.69 12.82
CA LYS A 554 -39.33 -14.74 12.17
C LYS A 554 -40.16 -13.47 12.46
N SER A 555 -40.39 -13.13 13.73
CA SER A 555 -41.27 -12.00 14.10
C SER A 555 -40.64 -10.62 13.91
N PHE A 556 -39.34 -10.52 13.61
CA PHE A 556 -38.69 -9.25 13.27
C PHE A 556 -39.34 -8.55 12.08
N PHE A 557 -39.80 -9.30 11.07
CA PHE A 557 -40.41 -8.75 9.87
C PHE A 557 -41.74 -8.04 10.16
N ASP A 558 -42.54 -8.59 11.06
CA ASP A 558 -43.87 -8.07 11.40
C ASP A 558 -43.86 -7.03 12.54
N ASN A 559 -42.72 -6.86 13.22
CA ASN A 559 -42.62 -5.93 14.34
C ASN A 559 -42.64 -4.45 13.88
N ILE A 560 -43.71 -3.75 14.26
CA ILE A 560 -43.95 -2.33 13.98
C ILE A 560 -43.01 -1.43 14.81
N ARG A 561 -42.78 -1.75 16.08
CA ARG A 561 -41.86 -1.01 16.98
C ARG A 561 -40.45 -0.99 16.40
N THR A 562 -39.97 -2.15 15.95
CA THR A 562 -38.63 -2.27 15.35
C THR A 562 -38.53 -1.52 14.03
N GLU A 563 -39.63 -1.38 13.28
CA GLU A 563 -39.65 -0.56 12.06
C GLU A 563 -39.60 0.95 12.35
N GLU A 564 -40.29 1.40 13.40
CA GLU A 564 -40.19 2.79 13.88
C GLU A 564 -38.78 3.08 14.43
N LEU A 565 -38.18 2.13 15.15
CA LEU A 565 -36.79 2.19 15.61
C LEU A 565 -35.81 2.32 14.43
N ILE A 566 -35.90 1.45 13.41
CA ILE A 566 -35.04 1.54 12.22
C ILE A 566 -35.21 2.90 11.53
N LYS A 567 -36.44 3.40 11.37
CA LYS A 567 -36.70 4.73 10.76
C LYS A 567 -36.06 5.87 11.55
N ASN A 568 -36.13 5.85 12.88
CA ASN A 568 -35.53 6.89 13.71
C ASN A 568 -33.98 6.81 13.71
N LEU A 569 -33.39 5.62 13.80
CA LEU A 569 -31.95 5.42 13.69
C LEU A 569 -31.39 5.91 12.33
N PHE A 570 -32.12 5.68 11.23
CA PHE A 570 -31.73 6.19 9.90
C PHE A 570 -31.91 7.72 9.73
N GLY A 571 -32.90 8.30 10.42
CA GLY A 571 -33.04 9.76 10.52
C GLY A 571 -31.91 10.40 11.32
N GLU A 572 -31.59 9.85 12.49
CA GLU A 572 -30.46 10.28 13.33
C GLU A 572 -29.10 10.08 12.63
N SER A 573 -28.97 9.12 11.69
CA SER A 573 -27.74 8.89 10.91
C SER A 573 -27.65 9.69 9.59
N GLY A 574 -28.58 10.62 9.31
CA GLY A 574 -28.57 11.47 8.12
C GLY A 574 -28.58 10.72 6.78
N SER A 575 -29.03 9.46 6.76
CA SER A 575 -28.83 8.54 5.64
C SER A 575 -30.05 8.48 4.71
N GLN A 576 -29.84 8.64 3.40
CA GLN A 576 -30.92 8.92 2.43
C GLN A 576 -31.82 7.73 2.08
N ILE A 577 -31.40 6.48 2.34
CA ILE A 577 -32.13 5.27 1.94
C ILE A 577 -32.32 4.37 3.16
N LEU A 578 -33.58 4.08 3.48
CA LEU A 578 -33.96 3.12 4.52
C LEU A 578 -33.72 1.68 4.01
N PRO A 579 -32.96 0.83 4.72
CA PRO A 579 -32.72 -0.55 4.32
C PRO A 579 -33.95 -1.41 4.56
N SER A 580 -34.06 -2.51 3.81
CA SER A 580 -35.06 -3.52 4.12
C SER A 580 -34.73 -4.25 5.43
N LYS A 581 -35.76 -4.72 6.15
CA LYS A 581 -35.58 -5.61 7.31
C LYS A 581 -34.72 -6.84 6.96
N ARG A 582 -34.80 -7.36 5.73
CA ARG A 582 -33.95 -8.48 5.25
C ARG A 582 -32.46 -8.13 5.25
N LEU A 583 -32.10 -6.90 4.88
CA LEU A 583 -30.70 -6.45 4.87
C LEU A 583 -30.16 -6.25 6.30
N ILE A 584 -31.00 -5.82 7.25
CA ILE A 584 -30.62 -5.81 8.67
C ILE A 584 -30.34 -7.24 9.17
N ILE A 585 -31.22 -8.20 8.85
CA ILE A 585 -31.00 -9.61 9.22
C ILE A 585 -29.70 -10.16 8.61
N SER A 586 -29.43 -9.95 7.31
CA SER A 586 -28.19 -10.47 6.71
C SER A 586 -26.93 -9.80 7.26
N GLN A 587 -26.99 -8.53 7.70
CA GLN A 587 -25.88 -7.91 8.43
C GLN A 587 -25.69 -8.46 9.85
N LEU A 588 -26.77 -8.90 10.54
CA LEU A 588 -26.67 -9.60 11.82
C LEU A 588 -26.12 -11.03 11.65
N GLU A 589 -26.52 -11.73 10.59
CA GLU A 589 -25.96 -13.05 10.23
C GLU A 589 -24.47 -12.93 9.89
N ALA A 590 -24.09 -11.88 9.16
CA ALA A 590 -22.70 -11.46 8.93
C ALA A 590 -21.98 -10.91 10.19
N LEU A 591 -22.60 -10.90 11.36
CA LEU A 591 -21.98 -10.57 12.65
C LEU A 591 -22.03 -11.75 13.64
N THR A 592 -22.55 -12.90 13.21
CA THR A 592 -22.43 -14.16 13.97
C THR A 592 -20.95 -14.49 14.21
N ASP A 593 -20.63 -15.15 15.32
CA ASP A 593 -19.28 -15.58 15.72
C ASP A 593 -18.26 -14.42 15.96
N THR A 594 -18.69 -13.15 15.87
CA THR A 594 -17.87 -11.95 16.21
C THR A 594 -18.48 -11.15 17.36
N TYR A 595 -19.71 -10.68 17.17
CA TYR A 595 -20.48 -9.88 18.13
C TYR A 595 -21.79 -10.56 18.50
N VAL A 596 -22.37 -11.31 17.55
CA VAL A 596 -23.70 -11.91 17.63
C VAL A 596 -23.58 -13.43 17.76
N LYS A 597 -24.55 -14.05 18.44
CA LYS A 597 -24.82 -15.48 18.41
C LYS A 597 -26.26 -15.70 17.92
N VAL A 598 -26.54 -16.87 17.36
CA VAL A 598 -27.91 -17.31 17.08
C VAL A 598 -28.29 -18.39 18.09
N ASP A 599 -29.26 -18.09 18.94
CA ASP A 599 -29.84 -19.03 19.91
C ASP A 599 -31.36 -19.07 19.76
N ASN A 600 -31.97 -20.26 19.79
CA ASN A 600 -33.41 -20.46 19.73
C ASN A 600 -34.13 -19.60 18.65
N ASP A 601 -33.58 -19.59 17.43
CA ASP A 601 -34.04 -18.77 16.29
C ASP A 601 -34.11 -17.26 16.56
N CYS A 602 -33.22 -16.76 17.43
CA CYS A 602 -33.05 -15.36 17.78
C CYS A 602 -31.58 -14.94 17.66
N PHE A 603 -31.34 -13.69 17.28
CA PHE A 603 -30.05 -13.03 17.46
C PHE A 603 -29.95 -12.44 18.87
N GLU A 604 -28.79 -12.64 19.48
CA GLU A 604 -28.35 -12.05 20.76
C GLU A 604 -26.86 -11.69 20.64
N PHE A 605 -26.30 -10.92 21.58
CA PHE A 605 -24.84 -10.78 21.65
C PHE A 605 -24.17 -12.05 22.19
N ILE A 606 -22.91 -12.27 21.80
CA ILE A 606 -22.12 -13.41 22.31
C ILE A 606 -21.96 -13.41 23.84
N HIS A 607 -21.96 -12.22 24.47
CA HIS A 607 -21.86 -12.04 25.92
C HIS A 607 -22.55 -10.74 26.37
N GLU A 608 -23.00 -10.66 27.63
CA GLU A 608 -23.67 -9.46 28.17
C GLU A 608 -22.74 -8.23 28.22
N THR A 609 -21.47 -8.43 28.53
CA THR A 609 -20.45 -7.36 28.43
C THR A 609 -20.32 -6.83 27.01
N MET A 610 -20.44 -7.70 25.99
CA MET A 610 -20.40 -7.27 24.59
C MET A 610 -21.61 -6.39 24.25
N GLN A 611 -22.82 -6.80 24.67
CA GLN A 611 -24.03 -5.99 24.56
C GLN A 611 -23.85 -4.62 25.21
N THR A 612 -23.28 -4.58 26.42
CA THR A 612 -23.07 -3.35 27.20
C THR A 612 -22.07 -2.40 26.54
N ILE A 613 -20.91 -2.90 26.11
CA ILE A 613 -19.91 -2.07 25.41
C ILE A 613 -20.47 -1.59 24.06
N VAL A 614 -21.15 -2.45 23.30
CA VAL A 614 -21.78 -2.05 22.04
C VAL A 614 -22.85 -0.98 22.29
N LEU A 615 -23.76 -1.18 23.25
CA LEU A 615 -24.82 -0.20 23.55
C LEU A 615 -24.26 1.15 24.01
N TYR A 616 -23.19 1.16 24.80
CA TYR A 616 -22.45 2.39 25.16
C TYR A 616 -21.92 3.12 23.91
N CYS A 617 -21.27 2.41 22.97
CA CYS A 617 -20.75 2.99 21.73
C CYS A 617 -21.87 3.46 20.77
N ILE A 618 -23.02 2.78 20.78
CA ILE A 618 -24.23 3.14 20.03
C ILE A 618 -24.90 4.39 20.62
N ALA A 619 -24.97 4.50 21.94
CA ALA A 619 -25.57 5.65 22.64
C ALA A 619 -24.81 6.96 22.40
N LYS A 620 -23.50 6.92 22.12
CA LYS A 620 -22.70 8.09 21.68
C LYS A 620 -23.17 8.73 20.36
N THR A 621 -24.12 8.14 19.66
CA THR A 621 -24.69 8.69 18.41
C THR A 621 -26.21 8.64 18.40
N PHE A 622 -26.82 7.62 19.00
CA PHE A 622 -28.27 7.40 18.97
C PHE A 622 -28.93 7.52 20.35
N ILE A 623 -28.47 8.43 21.21
CA ILE A 623 -28.95 8.58 22.59
C ILE A 623 -30.48 8.74 22.68
N ASN A 624 -31.09 9.47 21.74
CA ASN A 624 -32.53 9.67 21.72
C ASN A 624 -33.29 8.37 21.41
N SER A 625 -32.85 7.61 20.41
CA SER A 625 -33.40 6.28 20.13
C SER A 625 -33.13 5.28 21.27
N VAL A 626 -31.96 5.29 21.91
CA VAL A 626 -31.63 4.47 23.09
C VAL A 626 -32.60 4.77 24.23
N LEU A 627 -32.77 6.05 24.59
CA LEU A 627 -33.71 6.51 25.61
C LEU A 627 -35.16 6.15 25.27
N LYS A 628 -35.60 6.32 24.03
CA LYS A 628 -36.97 6.02 23.60
C LYS A 628 -37.29 4.52 23.64
N TYR A 629 -36.36 3.67 23.18
CA TYR A 629 -36.65 2.27 22.81
C TYR A 629 -35.99 1.17 23.64
N CYS A 630 -34.94 1.42 24.45
CA CYS A 630 -34.37 0.36 25.29
C CYS A 630 -35.38 -0.16 26.34
N ARG A 631 -35.16 -1.35 26.90
CA ARG A 631 -35.96 -1.85 28.04
C ARG A 631 -35.60 -1.10 29.32
N SER A 632 -36.57 -0.96 30.23
CA SER A 632 -36.46 -0.17 31.46
C SER A 632 -35.29 -0.62 32.35
N ALA A 633 -35.10 -1.93 32.53
CA ALA A 633 -33.94 -2.48 33.26
C ALA A 633 -32.57 -2.11 32.67
N VAL A 634 -32.46 -1.85 31.36
CA VAL A 634 -31.21 -1.37 30.75
C VAL A 634 -31.04 0.14 30.94
N ILE A 635 -32.13 0.92 30.97
CA ILE A 635 -32.08 2.32 31.40
C ILE A 635 -31.67 2.41 32.89
N LYS A 636 -32.20 1.54 33.76
CA LYS A 636 -31.80 1.38 35.16
C LYS A 636 -30.30 1.06 35.27
N ASN A 637 -29.80 0.10 34.52
CA ASN A 637 -28.44 -0.39 34.71
C ASN A 637 -27.37 0.42 33.98
N GLN A 638 -27.68 1.14 32.89
CA GLN A 638 -26.67 1.71 31.99
C GLN A 638 -26.80 3.21 31.69
N VAL A 639 -27.80 3.93 32.22
CA VAL A 639 -28.01 5.37 31.90
C VAL A 639 -28.03 6.25 33.17
N GLU A 640 -27.24 7.33 33.19
CA GLU A 640 -27.06 8.22 34.35
C GLU A 640 -26.90 9.70 34.00
N LEU A 641 -27.23 10.61 34.91
CA LEU A 641 -26.91 12.03 34.75
C LEU A 641 -25.39 12.29 34.81
N ALA A 642 -24.86 13.13 33.93
CA ALA A 642 -23.43 13.50 33.91
C ALA A 642 -22.95 14.24 35.17
N CYS A 643 -23.85 14.73 36.03
CA CYS A 643 -23.52 15.29 37.34
C CYS A 643 -23.30 14.23 38.44
N VAL A 644 -23.62 12.96 38.20
CA VAL A 644 -23.39 11.84 39.11
C VAL A 644 -21.99 11.28 38.89
N LYS A 645 -21.15 11.42 39.93
CA LYS A 645 -19.77 10.94 39.97
C LYS A 645 -19.66 9.70 40.85
N GLU A 646 -19.68 8.53 40.23
CA GLU A 646 -19.20 7.26 40.81
C GLU A 646 -17.91 6.85 40.08
N GLU A 647 -17.07 6.02 40.70
CA GLU A 647 -15.91 5.41 40.02
C GLU A 647 -16.39 4.18 39.23
N GLU A 648 -16.45 4.31 37.90
CA GLU A 648 -17.05 3.31 37.03
C GLU A 648 -16.12 2.14 36.71
N THR A 649 -16.50 0.95 37.20
CA THR A 649 -15.88 -0.33 36.81
C THR A 649 -16.40 -0.86 35.47
N VAL A 650 -17.47 -0.29 34.91
CA VAL A 650 -18.17 -0.69 33.67
C VAL A 650 -18.65 0.60 32.96
N PRO A 651 -18.54 0.74 31.62
CA PRO A 651 -18.91 1.97 30.92
C PRO A 651 -20.41 2.32 31.02
N VAL A 652 -20.74 3.47 31.64
CA VAL A 652 -22.12 4.00 31.74
C VAL A 652 -22.39 5.11 30.71
N ILE A 653 -23.62 5.16 30.21
CA ILE A 653 -24.11 6.21 29.30
C ILE A 653 -24.48 7.44 30.12
N LYS A 654 -23.65 8.50 30.04
CA LYS A 654 -23.91 9.77 30.72
C LYS A 654 -24.80 10.71 29.89
N ILE A 655 -25.89 11.15 30.50
CA ILE A 655 -26.86 12.13 30.02
C ILE A 655 -26.33 13.54 30.28
N THR A 656 -26.08 14.27 29.20
CA THR A 656 -25.81 15.71 29.20
C THR A 656 -27.11 16.50 29.39
N PRO A 657 -27.04 17.79 29.78
CA PRO A 657 -28.24 18.64 29.94
C PRO A 657 -29.17 18.66 28.72
N GLU A 658 -28.62 18.55 27.51
CA GLU A 658 -29.35 18.50 26.24
C GLU A 658 -30.26 17.27 26.09
N HIS A 659 -30.02 16.20 26.86
CA HIS A 659 -30.79 14.96 26.83
C HIS A 659 -31.57 14.70 28.13
N GLU A 660 -31.50 15.59 29.12
CA GLU A 660 -32.22 15.44 30.39
C GLU A 660 -33.74 15.43 30.21
N GLU A 661 -34.31 16.27 29.34
CA GLU A 661 -35.76 16.28 29.08
C GLU A 661 -36.24 14.95 28.47
N ALA A 662 -35.50 14.42 27.49
CA ALA A 662 -35.79 13.12 26.89
C ALA A 662 -35.68 11.99 27.93
N TYR A 663 -34.69 12.07 28.83
CA TYR A 663 -34.48 11.09 29.88
C TYR A 663 -35.56 11.12 30.95
N PHE A 664 -35.93 12.30 31.46
CA PHE A 664 -37.02 12.43 32.44
C PHE A 664 -38.39 12.13 31.82
N THR A 665 -38.62 12.45 30.54
CA THR A 665 -39.80 11.99 29.79
C THR A 665 -39.87 10.47 29.73
N ARG A 666 -38.74 9.81 29.47
CA ARG A 666 -38.63 8.35 29.50
C ARG A 666 -38.95 7.77 30.88
N LEU A 667 -38.34 8.29 31.95
CA LEU A 667 -38.62 7.83 33.31
C LEU A 667 -40.09 8.05 33.72
N ALA A 668 -40.69 9.18 33.35
CA ALA A 668 -42.10 9.47 33.62
C ALA A 668 -43.05 8.52 32.88
N ARG A 669 -42.71 8.11 31.64
CA ARG A 669 -43.44 7.07 30.91
C ARG A 669 -43.37 5.73 31.64
N ASP A 670 -42.16 5.25 31.92
CA ASP A 670 -41.94 3.94 32.56
C ASP A 670 -42.59 3.87 33.96
N LEU A 671 -42.57 4.99 34.71
CA LEU A 671 -43.31 5.18 35.95
C LEU A 671 -44.83 5.02 35.75
N SER A 672 -45.39 5.64 34.70
CA SER A 672 -46.82 5.49 34.35
C SER A 672 -47.20 4.11 33.81
N GLU A 673 -46.21 3.34 33.34
CA GLU A 673 -46.32 1.94 32.91
C GLU A 673 -46.02 0.95 34.07
N GLY A 674 -45.94 1.44 35.31
CA GLY A 674 -45.81 0.66 36.54
C GLY A 674 -44.40 0.13 36.83
N GLN A 675 -43.37 0.56 36.10
CA GLN A 675 -42.00 0.07 36.23
C GLN A 675 -41.25 0.70 37.42
N LEU A 676 -41.87 0.72 38.60
CA LEU A 676 -41.38 1.41 39.81
C LEU A 676 -39.95 0.98 40.19
N VAL A 677 -39.68 -0.32 40.07
CA VAL A 677 -38.39 -0.98 40.32
C VAL A 677 -37.28 -0.39 39.45
N ASP A 678 -37.52 -0.18 38.17
CA ASP A 678 -36.52 0.31 37.22
C ASP A 678 -36.30 1.83 37.29
N VAL A 679 -37.29 2.56 37.80
CA VAL A 679 -37.20 4.03 38.02
C VAL A 679 -36.53 4.37 39.36
N PHE A 680 -36.80 3.62 40.44
CA PHE A 680 -36.43 4.04 41.79
C PHE A 680 -35.33 3.21 42.49
N GLU A 681 -35.09 1.95 42.14
CA GLU A 681 -34.03 1.16 42.81
C GLU A 681 -32.62 1.41 42.25
N LYS A 682 -32.46 2.19 41.18
CA LYS A 682 -31.13 2.54 40.66
C LYS A 682 -30.37 3.42 41.67
N ASN A 683 -29.08 3.14 41.89
CA ASN A 683 -28.14 3.96 42.70
C ASN A 683 -28.41 5.46 42.60
N GLN A 684 -28.57 6.01 41.38
CA GLN A 684 -28.68 7.45 41.21
C GLN A 684 -29.94 8.09 41.84
N SER A 685 -30.97 7.31 42.16
CA SER A 685 -32.14 7.81 42.93
C SER A 685 -31.75 8.25 44.35
N ALA A 686 -30.62 7.75 44.87
CA ALA A 686 -30.05 8.14 46.15
C ALA A 686 -29.41 9.55 46.13
N PHE A 687 -29.04 10.09 44.96
CA PHE A 687 -28.47 11.44 44.87
C PHE A 687 -29.56 12.53 44.91
N PRO A 688 -29.42 13.57 45.78
CA PRO A 688 -30.39 14.67 45.86
C PRO A 688 -30.64 15.36 44.52
N ILE A 689 -29.57 15.67 43.77
CA ILE A 689 -29.63 16.40 42.50
C ILE A 689 -30.48 15.70 41.42
N PHE A 690 -30.49 14.37 41.37
CA PHE A 690 -31.35 13.61 40.48
C PHE A 690 -32.83 13.75 40.89
N ARG A 691 -33.12 13.58 42.19
CA ARG A 691 -34.49 13.70 42.73
C ARG A 691 -35.04 15.10 42.54
N GLU A 692 -34.24 16.13 42.79
CA GLU A 692 -34.62 17.54 42.62
C GLU A 692 -35.01 17.84 41.17
N LYS A 693 -34.13 17.53 40.22
CA LYS A 693 -34.41 17.71 38.78
C LYS A 693 -35.62 16.92 38.29
N PHE A 694 -35.74 15.65 38.68
CA PHE A 694 -36.88 14.83 38.24
C PHE A 694 -38.20 15.30 38.87
N LEU A 695 -38.20 15.72 40.15
CA LEU A 695 -39.39 16.32 40.78
C LEU A 695 -39.75 17.68 40.18
N GLU A 696 -38.79 18.47 39.72
CA GLU A 696 -39.05 19.70 38.96
C GLU A 696 -39.70 19.40 37.61
N PHE A 697 -39.13 18.46 36.83
CA PHE A 697 -39.72 17.98 35.58
C PHE A 697 -41.17 17.49 35.78
N LEU A 698 -41.43 16.68 36.80
CA LEU A 698 -42.77 16.17 37.12
C LEU A 698 -43.77 17.26 37.57
N LYS A 699 -43.30 18.40 38.08
CA LYS A 699 -44.15 19.57 38.38
C LYS A 699 -44.46 20.35 37.11
N ASN A 700 -43.44 20.61 36.30
CA ASN A 700 -43.54 21.41 35.07
C ASN A 700 -44.37 20.70 33.98
N SER A 701 -44.29 19.37 33.88
CA SER A 701 -45.16 18.60 32.98
C SER A 701 -46.64 18.64 33.40
N LYS A 702 -46.92 18.67 34.71
CA LYS A 702 -48.29 18.77 35.26
C LYS A 702 -48.95 20.15 35.07
N THR A 703 -48.18 21.19 34.73
CA THR A 703 -48.72 22.53 34.37
C THR A 703 -48.85 22.75 32.85
N GLY A 704 -48.41 21.80 32.02
CA GLY A 704 -48.50 21.87 30.56
C GLY A 704 -49.94 21.76 30.02
N LYS A 705 -50.25 22.53 28.96
CA LYS A 705 -51.58 22.57 28.32
C LYS A 705 -51.90 21.33 27.47
N ASN A 706 -52.10 20.16 28.09
CA ASN A 706 -52.83 19.01 27.54
C ASN A 706 -53.23 18.00 28.64
N GLY A 707 -54.03 18.45 29.60
CA GLY A 707 -54.31 17.72 30.85
C GLY A 707 -55.18 16.47 30.72
N LYS A 708 -54.61 15.35 30.25
CA LYS A 708 -55.26 14.01 30.30
C LYS A 708 -54.36 12.80 30.61
N ARG A 709 -53.05 12.96 30.83
CA ARG A 709 -52.14 11.89 31.29
C ARG A 709 -51.08 12.46 32.25
N MET A 710 -51.27 12.29 33.56
CA MET A 710 -50.27 12.33 34.67
C MET A 710 -50.90 12.57 36.07
N GLN A 711 -52.23 12.64 36.21
CA GLN A 711 -52.87 12.82 37.54
C GLN A 711 -52.83 11.56 38.44
N THR A 712 -52.54 10.38 37.89
CA THR A 712 -52.47 9.10 38.61
C THR A 712 -51.03 8.65 38.93
N VAL A 713 -50.07 9.57 38.84
CA VAL A 713 -48.62 9.37 39.04
C VAL A 713 -48.11 10.41 40.03
#